data_AF-A0A954LRC8-F1
#
_entry.id   AF-A0A954LRC8-F1
#
_cell.length_a   1.000
_cell.length_b   1.000
_cell.length_c   1.000
_cell.angle_alpha   90.00
_cell.angle_beta   90.00
_cell.angle_gamma   90.00
#
_symmetry.space_group_name_H-M   'P 1'
#
loop_
_entity.id
_entity.type
_entity.pdbx_description
1 polymer ?
#
loop_
_entity_poly.entity_id
_entity_poly.type
_entity_poly.pdbx_seq_one_letter_code
_entity_poly.pdbx_strand_id
1 'polypeptide(L)'
;MKSTTMILELKKGKLIFLDSETCGLHGMPVLLQWAVDEGPIHLYSIWKQPVRETLAIVEAIAEKTVIMFNAAFDWLHLCKLHTIWSLCDPDWIPEEHIEEIAAFEQKGMDGKCLKPAGVLDLLMYARKGPYQSLMGRKDIRIRRVPVQLAESLADTLEKEIHIDEIYFARRANKHAPRWKVLDIQKPDGTVNKDFKDVVLSFAAASGLKYLAEHVLGYEPKYHFSDVEVDKAYWPKELGYAPRATAVSSADKNWEVLDEKGEVKGWAWPGVIQHHIEHWASDGPARDYANDDIVYTRGLYEHFEKPEANDDDSVLTCMVAAVRWRGYRVDLDGIRGLKEKALRKVKASPVQVTRISEVKRYLQEALDDTEMVSQDVNQLASTGRKILEKIKEWKIEVEEDCFRCLCEGCERCGGTGKLKPGPHPAAIRAGELLEAKMALKEIELYNKLLLAGRLHASFKVIGTLSSRMSGADGLNPQGIKSEKTVRSCFPLSWPGQQLCAGDFSGFELTIADAVFNDEGLRRDLMTGRKVHAVFGMGLFNMTYEEVLATADTANDLYKIAKTCVFALLYGAEPPTIARNARLPEEDGIRAYERFGLEYPGIKEERDRITEAFHSMKQPGGLGTQVYWEDPAEYIESFLGFRRYFTLENQVNQVLFRLANKPPKHWKDAKIKVVRRDRVQSACGAAQSALFGCAFGLQA
;
A
#
# COMPACT_ATOMS: atom_id res chain seq x y z
N MET A 1 -42.21 -17.59 -13.12
CA MET A 1 -42.97 -17.96 -11.88
C MET A 1 -42.08 -17.96 -10.64
N LYS A 2 -40.83 -18.49 -10.69
CA LYS A 2 -39.89 -18.44 -9.56
C LYS A 2 -39.38 -17.03 -9.21
N SER A 3 -39.08 -16.19 -10.20
CA SER A 3 -38.57 -14.81 -10.01
C SER A 3 -39.58 -13.89 -9.31
N THR A 4 -40.87 -14.00 -9.63
CA THR A 4 -41.93 -13.23 -8.96
C THR A 4 -41.97 -13.53 -7.46
N THR A 5 -41.78 -14.79 -7.05
CA THR A 5 -41.71 -15.18 -5.64
C THR A 5 -40.47 -14.62 -4.96
N MET A 6 -39.30 -14.68 -5.61
CA MET A 6 -38.05 -14.11 -5.10
C MET A 6 -38.16 -12.59 -4.90
N ILE A 7 -38.74 -11.87 -5.85
CA ILE A 7 -38.94 -10.41 -5.75
C ILE A 7 -39.88 -10.07 -4.60
N LEU A 8 -40.94 -10.86 -4.39
CA LEU A 8 -41.85 -10.66 -3.25
C LEU A 8 -41.16 -10.90 -1.90
N GLU A 9 -40.25 -11.87 -1.83
CA GLU A 9 -39.42 -12.14 -0.65
C GLU A 9 -38.48 -10.96 -0.36
N LEU A 10 -37.72 -10.54 -1.38
CA LEU A 10 -36.83 -9.37 -1.32
C LEU A 10 -37.57 -8.13 -0.82
N LYS A 11 -38.78 -7.86 -1.34
CA LYS A 11 -39.57 -6.68 -0.93
C LYS A 11 -40.01 -6.72 0.53
N LYS A 12 -40.24 -7.89 1.12
CA LYS A 12 -40.69 -8.04 2.50
C LYS A 12 -39.54 -7.95 3.51
N GLY A 13 -38.36 -8.42 3.14
CA GLY A 13 -37.19 -8.44 4.03
C GLY A 13 -36.60 -7.06 4.32
N LYS A 14 -35.76 -7.03 5.35
CA LYS A 14 -35.01 -5.83 5.75
C LYS A 14 -33.54 -5.92 5.34
N LEU A 15 -32.90 -7.05 5.65
CA LEU A 15 -31.49 -7.31 5.42
C LEU A 15 -31.30 -8.31 4.28
N ILE A 16 -30.35 -8.04 3.40
CA ILE A 16 -29.96 -8.93 2.31
C ILE A 16 -28.49 -9.29 2.50
N PHE A 17 -28.20 -10.54 2.84
CA PHE A 17 -26.84 -11.08 2.77
C PHE A 17 -26.55 -11.37 1.31
N LEU A 18 -25.46 -10.85 0.76
CA LEU A 18 -25.24 -10.82 -0.68
C LEU A 18 -23.78 -11.12 -1.01
N ASP A 19 -23.58 -11.94 -2.04
CA ASP A 19 -22.29 -12.28 -2.62
C ASP A 19 -22.43 -12.44 -4.14
N SER A 20 -21.32 -12.49 -4.87
CA SER A 20 -21.32 -12.77 -6.31
C SER A 20 -20.11 -13.58 -6.77
N GLU A 21 -20.31 -14.43 -7.78
CA GLU A 21 -19.21 -15.07 -8.52
C GLU A 21 -19.09 -14.47 -9.90
N THR A 22 -17.86 -14.31 -10.37
CA THR A 22 -17.55 -13.49 -11.54
C THR A 22 -16.63 -14.20 -12.52
N CYS A 23 -16.74 -13.86 -13.81
CA CYS A 23 -15.75 -14.23 -14.81
C CYS A 23 -14.54 -13.30 -14.70
N GLY A 24 -13.59 -13.63 -13.82
CA GLY A 24 -12.40 -12.82 -13.54
C GLY A 24 -12.66 -11.69 -12.53
N LEU A 25 -11.69 -10.80 -12.35
CA LEU A 25 -11.74 -9.73 -11.35
C LEU A 25 -12.51 -8.48 -11.82
N HIS A 26 -12.64 -8.30 -13.13
CA HIS A 26 -13.17 -7.11 -13.79
C HIS A 26 -14.13 -7.43 -14.95
N GLY A 27 -14.41 -8.72 -15.19
CA GLY A 27 -15.38 -9.18 -16.18
C GLY A 27 -16.82 -8.96 -15.73
N MET A 28 -17.68 -9.93 -16.00
CA MET A 28 -19.11 -9.88 -15.65
C MET A 28 -19.43 -10.88 -14.54
N PRO A 29 -20.36 -10.56 -13.62
CA PRO A 29 -20.87 -11.55 -12.67
C PRO A 29 -21.64 -12.65 -13.41
N VAL A 30 -21.52 -13.88 -12.93
CA VAL A 30 -22.13 -15.09 -13.52
C VAL A 30 -23.14 -15.75 -12.58
N LEU A 31 -22.92 -15.66 -11.26
CA LEU A 31 -23.82 -16.16 -10.22
C LEU A 31 -24.06 -15.04 -9.20
N LEU A 32 -25.31 -14.88 -8.77
CA LEU A 32 -25.68 -14.03 -7.64
C LEU A 32 -26.23 -14.90 -6.51
N GLN A 33 -25.70 -14.71 -5.30
CA GLN A 33 -26.15 -15.42 -4.12
C GLN A 33 -26.73 -14.43 -3.14
N TRP A 34 -27.90 -14.73 -2.60
CA TRP A 34 -28.41 -13.92 -1.51
C TRP A 34 -29.26 -14.72 -0.55
N ALA A 35 -29.47 -14.15 0.63
CA ALA A 35 -30.51 -14.59 1.52
C ALA A 35 -31.16 -13.40 2.24
N VAL A 36 -32.47 -13.48 2.42
CA VAL A 36 -33.28 -12.42 3.02
C VAL A 36 -33.43 -12.68 4.51
N ASP A 37 -32.92 -11.78 5.35
CA ASP A 37 -32.89 -11.94 6.81
C ASP A 37 -32.31 -13.33 7.20
N GLU A 38 -33.08 -14.21 7.85
CA GLU A 38 -32.73 -15.62 8.16
C GLU A 38 -33.34 -16.65 7.18
N GLY A 39 -33.87 -16.17 6.06
CA GLY A 39 -34.51 -16.97 5.02
C GLY A 39 -33.56 -17.89 4.24
N PRO A 40 -34.10 -18.64 3.27
CA PRO A 40 -33.33 -19.55 2.44
C PRO A 40 -32.29 -18.81 1.60
N ILE A 41 -31.19 -19.49 1.29
CA ILE A 41 -30.15 -19.00 0.38
C ILE A 41 -30.57 -19.31 -1.05
N HIS A 42 -30.55 -18.29 -1.90
CA HIS A 42 -30.86 -18.37 -3.32
C HIS A 42 -29.56 -18.29 -4.13
N LEU A 43 -29.41 -19.20 -5.11
CA LEU A 43 -28.31 -19.19 -6.07
C LEU A 43 -28.90 -18.92 -7.47
N TYR A 44 -28.67 -17.72 -8.00
CA TYR A 44 -29.30 -17.22 -9.22
C TYR A 44 -28.32 -17.11 -10.37
N SER A 45 -28.49 -17.98 -11.38
CA SER A 45 -27.65 -18.00 -12.59
C SER A 45 -28.02 -16.86 -13.54
N ILE A 46 -27.27 -15.76 -13.44
CA ILE A 46 -27.55 -14.46 -14.09
C ILE A 46 -27.75 -14.59 -15.61
N TRP A 47 -26.93 -15.42 -16.25
CA TRP A 47 -26.87 -15.53 -17.71
C TRP A 47 -27.92 -16.46 -18.33
N LYS A 48 -28.64 -17.22 -17.49
CA LYS A 48 -29.67 -18.19 -17.90
C LYS A 48 -31.08 -17.68 -17.70
N GLN A 49 -31.24 -16.40 -17.38
CA GLN A 49 -32.52 -15.77 -17.06
C GLN A 49 -32.71 -14.53 -17.93
N PRO A 50 -33.95 -14.16 -18.27
CA PRO A 50 -34.22 -12.95 -19.03
C PRO A 50 -33.64 -11.70 -18.36
N VAL A 51 -33.08 -10.80 -19.16
CA VAL A 51 -32.49 -9.51 -18.71
C VAL A 51 -33.44 -8.77 -17.74
N ARG A 52 -34.73 -8.68 -18.06
CA ARG A 52 -35.75 -8.01 -17.23
C ARG A 52 -35.89 -8.58 -15.83
N GLU A 53 -35.75 -9.90 -15.67
CA GLU A 53 -35.90 -10.56 -14.37
C GLU A 53 -34.70 -10.27 -13.49
N THR A 54 -33.50 -10.33 -14.06
CA THR A 54 -32.25 -9.98 -13.38
C THR A 54 -32.24 -8.51 -12.95
N LEU A 55 -32.63 -7.58 -13.83
CA LEU A 55 -32.73 -6.16 -13.48
C LEU A 55 -33.69 -5.94 -12.30
N ALA A 56 -34.88 -6.54 -12.34
CA ALA A 56 -35.86 -6.40 -11.26
C ALA A 56 -35.36 -6.95 -9.92
N ILE A 57 -34.58 -8.04 -9.92
CA ILE A 57 -33.96 -8.61 -8.72
C ILE A 57 -32.91 -7.65 -8.14
N VAL A 58 -31.97 -7.20 -8.98
CA VAL A 58 -30.86 -6.34 -8.53
C VAL A 58 -31.38 -4.99 -8.03
N GLU A 59 -32.39 -4.42 -8.68
CA GLU A 59 -33.05 -3.20 -8.22
C GLU A 59 -33.77 -3.40 -6.89
N ALA A 60 -34.48 -4.52 -6.71
CA ALA A 60 -35.12 -4.86 -5.43
C ALA A 60 -34.10 -5.08 -4.29
N ILE A 61 -32.92 -5.63 -4.59
CA ILE A 61 -31.81 -5.75 -3.63
C ILE A 61 -31.29 -4.34 -3.25
N ALA A 62 -31.11 -3.44 -4.22
CA ALA A 62 -30.65 -2.08 -3.96
C ALA A 62 -31.63 -1.25 -3.12
N GLU A 63 -32.92 -1.59 -3.08
CA GLU A 63 -33.90 -0.96 -2.18
C GLU A 63 -33.72 -1.34 -0.71
N LYS A 64 -32.81 -2.27 -0.37
CA LYS A 64 -32.62 -2.83 0.97
C LYS A 64 -31.26 -2.51 1.58
N THR A 65 -31.11 -2.90 2.85
CA THR A 65 -29.81 -2.91 3.51
C THR A 65 -29.08 -4.19 3.12
N VAL A 66 -27.92 -4.05 2.49
CA VAL A 66 -27.09 -5.17 2.04
C VAL A 66 -25.95 -5.42 3.03
N ILE A 67 -25.71 -6.68 3.37
CA ILE A 67 -24.59 -7.14 4.19
C ILE A 67 -23.71 -8.00 3.30
N MET A 68 -22.44 -7.61 3.18
CA MET A 68 -21.50 -8.23 2.26
C MET A 68 -20.13 -8.38 2.92
N PHE A 69 -19.29 -9.21 2.32
CA PHE A 69 -17.86 -9.25 2.65
C PHE A 69 -17.07 -8.77 1.43
N ASN A 70 -16.32 -7.66 1.56
CA ASN A 70 -15.63 -7.01 0.44
C ASN A 70 -16.58 -6.36 -0.59
N ALA A 71 -17.56 -5.60 -0.10
CA ALA A 71 -18.63 -4.98 -0.88
C ALA A 71 -18.16 -4.16 -2.09
N ALA A 72 -16.95 -3.58 -2.05
CA ALA A 72 -16.40 -2.81 -3.16
C ALA A 72 -16.24 -3.65 -4.45
N PHE A 73 -16.02 -4.97 -4.32
CA PHE A 73 -15.89 -5.88 -5.45
C PHE A 73 -17.26 -6.23 -6.04
N ASP A 74 -18.18 -6.73 -5.24
CA ASP A 74 -19.49 -7.17 -5.71
C ASP A 74 -20.32 -6.00 -6.21
N TRP A 75 -20.29 -4.87 -5.49
CA TRP A 75 -21.06 -3.70 -5.88
C TRP A 75 -20.56 -3.08 -7.20
N LEU A 76 -19.27 -3.25 -7.52
CA LEU A 76 -18.71 -2.87 -8.83
C LEU A 76 -19.38 -3.71 -9.93
N HIS A 77 -19.46 -5.03 -9.73
CA HIS A 77 -20.06 -5.95 -10.68
C HIS A 77 -21.56 -5.74 -10.82
N LEU A 78 -22.27 -5.40 -9.74
CA LEU A 78 -23.70 -5.05 -9.81
C LEU A 78 -23.95 -3.73 -10.53
N CYS A 79 -23.14 -2.70 -10.30
CA CYS A 79 -23.23 -1.45 -11.07
C CYS A 79 -22.93 -1.69 -12.55
N LYS A 80 -21.90 -2.49 -12.85
CA LYS A 80 -21.54 -2.87 -14.21
C LYS A 80 -22.66 -3.64 -14.90
N LEU A 81 -23.18 -4.70 -14.27
CA LEU A 81 -24.29 -5.48 -14.76
C LEU A 81 -25.53 -4.61 -14.99
N HIS A 82 -25.99 -3.87 -13.99
CA HIS A 82 -27.22 -3.07 -14.07
C HIS A 82 -27.17 -2.06 -15.22
N THR A 83 -26.07 -1.33 -15.34
CA THR A 83 -25.94 -0.29 -16.35
C THR A 83 -25.78 -0.84 -17.77
N ILE A 84 -25.18 -2.02 -17.93
CA ILE A 84 -25.09 -2.70 -19.22
C ILE A 84 -26.44 -3.34 -19.58
N TRP A 85 -27.08 -4.07 -18.65
CA TRP A 85 -28.35 -4.79 -18.91
C TRP A 85 -29.49 -3.82 -19.21
N SER A 86 -29.45 -2.62 -18.63
CA SER A 86 -30.38 -1.53 -18.96
C SER A 86 -30.31 -1.08 -20.43
N LEU A 87 -29.30 -1.50 -21.19
CA LEU A 87 -29.13 -1.22 -22.61
C LEU A 87 -29.53 -2.40 -23.50
N CYS A 88 -29.70 -3.59 -22.93
CA CYS A 88 -30.06 -4.81 -23.63
C CYS A 88 -31.57 -4.89 -23.89
N ASP A 89 -31.98 -5.76 -24.81
CA ASP A 89 -33.39 -6.12 -24.91
C ASP A 89 -33.83 -6.83 -23.61
N PRO A 90 -34.95 -6.43 -22.99
CA PRO A 90 -35.43 -7.01 -21.74
C PRO A 90 -35.70 -8.53 -21.80
N ASP A 91 -35.94 -9.06 -23.00
CA ASP A 91 -36.35 -10.46 -23.20
C ASP A 91 -35.18 -11.37 -23.61
N TRP A 92 -33.98 -10.80 -23.82
CA TRP A 92 -32.78 -11.57 -24.09
C TRP A 92 -32.44 -12.53 -22.95
N ILE A 93 -32.02 -13.75 -23.33
CA ILE A 93 -31.26 -14.63 -22.46
C ILE A 93 -29.77 -14.30 -22.69
N PRO A 94 -29.06 -13.72 -21.70
CA PRO A 94 -27.73 -13.16 -21.92
C PRO A 94 -26.69 -14.11 -22.51
N GLU A 95 -26.76 -15.43 -22.20
CA GLU A 95 -25.79 -16.41 -22.73
C GLU A 95 -25.81 -16.52 -24.26
N GLU A 96 -26.90 -16.09 -24.91
CA GLU A 96 -27.05 -16.06 -26.37
C GLU A 96 -26.55 -14.76 -27.01
N HIS A 97 -26.17 -13.75 -26.20
CA HIS A 97 -25.89 -12.38 -26.63
C HIS A 97 -24.59 -11.80 -26.04
N ILE A 98 -23.58 -12.66 -25.81
CA ILE A 98 -22.32 -12.31 -25.13
C ILE A 98 -21.58 -11.15 -25.82
N GLU A 99 -21.50 -11.17 -27.15
CA GLU A 99 -20.75 -10.15 -27.91
C GLU A 99 -21.44 -8.79 -27.89
N GLU A 100 -22.77 -8.77 -28.08
CA GLU A 100 -23.59 -7.57 -28.02
C GLU A 100 -23.51 -6.92 -26.63
N ILE A 101 -23.58 -7.75 -25.59
CA ILE A 101 -23.40 -7.33 -24.21
C ILE A 101 -22.01 -6.69 -24.01
N ALA A 102 -20.94 -7.33 -24.50
CA ALA A 102 -19.59 -6.81 -24.35
C ALA A 102 -19.42 -5.45 -25.06
N ALA A 103 -20.09 -5.25 -26.19
CA ALA A 103 -20.09 -3.98 -26.92
C ALA A 103 -20.78 -2.84 -26.13
N PHE A 104 -21.71 -3.17 -25.22
CA PHE A 104 -22.40 -2.18 -24.40
C PHE A 104 -21.58 -1.65 -23.20
N GLU A 105 -20.46 -2.28 -22.81
CA GLU A 105 -19.65 -1.83 -21.66
C GLU A 105 -19.32 -0.33 -21.72
N GLN A 106 -18.91 0.18 -22.90
CA GLN A 106 -18.52 1.59 -23.06
C GLN A 106 -19.69 2.55 -22.80
N LYS A 107 -20.89 2.18 -23.26
CA LYS A 107 -22.11 2.97 -23.09
C LYS A 107 -22.68 2.80 -21.68
N GLY A 108 -22.56 1.60 -21.10
CA GLY A 108 -22.98 1.28 -19.74
C GLY A 108 -22.27 2.12 -18.68
N MET A 109 -21.00 2.50 -18.90
CA MET A 109 -20.29 3.42 -18.00
C MET A 109 -20.96 4.79 -17.84
N ASP A 110 -21.80 5.22 -18.78
CA ASP A 110 -22.58 6.47 -18.67
C ASP A 110 -23.96 6.27 -18.06
N GLY A 111 -24.33 5.03 -17.72
CA GLY A 111 -25.56 4.66 -17.05
C GLY A 111 -25.61 5.08 -15.58
N LYS A 112 -26.80 4.95 -15.00
CA LYS A 112 -27.05 5.25 -13.58
C LYS A 112 -26.59 4.07 -12.73
N CYS A 113 -25.50 4.23 -12.00
CA CYS A 113 -25.04 3.22 -11.05
C CYS A 113 -26.00 3.09 -9.86
N LEU A 114 -26.02 1.89 -9.27
CA LEU A 114 -26.85 1.58 -8.12
C LEU A 114 -26.24 2.11 -6.81
N LYS A 115 -27.12 2.53 -5.89
CA LYS A 115 -26.78 2.81 -4.50
C LYS A 115 -27.74 2.00 -3.62
N PRO A 116 -27.24 1.18 -2.67
CA PRO A 116 -28.12 0.44 -1.78
C PRO A 116 -28.80 1.41 -0.78
N ALA A 117 -29.96 1.03 -0.26
CA ALA A 117 -30.63 1.79 0.80
C ALA A 117 -29.82 1.79 2.11
N GLY A 118 -29.10 0.69 2.38
CA GLY A 118 -28.05 0.65 3.39
C GLY A 118 -26.98 -0.38 3.07
N VAL A 119 -25.79 -0.25 3.64
CA VAL A 119 -24.70 -1.19 3.40
C VAL A 119 -23.86 -1.43 4.65
N LEU A 120 -23.47 -2.69 4.85
CA LEU A 120 -22.47 -3.11 5.81
C LEU A 120 -21.44 -4.01 5.11
N ASP A 121 -20.19 -3.59 5.09
CA ASP A 121 -19.07 -4.41 4.64
C ASP A 121 -18.34 -5.01 5.85
N LEU A 122 -18.52 -6.31 6.06
CA LEU A 122 -17.92 -7.05 7.17
C LEU A 122 -16.40 -7.10 7.10
N LEU A 123 -15.80 -6.98 5.91
CA LEU A 123 -14.34 -6.87 5.78
C LEU A 123 -13.84 -5.52 6.31
N MET A 124 -14.57 -4.44 6.04
CA MET A 124 -14.22 -3.12 6.60
C MET A 124 -14.41 -3.13 8.12
N TYR A 125 -15.51 -3.70 8.61
CA TYR A 125 -15.76 -3.86 10.04
C TYR A 125 -14.63 -4.64 10.72
N ALA A 126 -14.25 -5.81 10.20
CA ALA A 126 -13.17 -6.62 10.73
C ALA A 126 -11.83 -5.85 10.78
N ARG A 127 -11.53 -5.06 9.75
CA ARG A 127 -10.30 -4.25 9.68
C ARG A 127 -10.27 -3.05 10.62
N LYS A 128 -11.39 -2.65 11.20
CA LYS A 128 -11.46 -1.65 12.29
C LYS A 128 -11.19 -2.27 13.67
N GLY A 129 -11.26 -3.59 13.77
CA GLY A 129 -11.01 -4.35 14.99
C GLY A 129 -9.65 -5.06 15.03
N PRO A 130 -9.50 -6.09 15.88
CA PRO A 130 -8.26 -6.86 16.03
C PRO A 130 -7.74 -7.49 14.71
N TYR A 131 -8.65 -7.78 13.77
CA TYR A 131 -8.32 -8.35 12.47
C TYR A 131 -7.69 -7.36 11.49
N GLN A 132 -7.53 -6.09 11.87
CA GLN A 132 -6.62 -5.15 11.20
C GLN A 132 -5.22 -5.78 11.07
N SER A 133 -4.83 -6.59 12.03
CA SER A 133 -3.56 -7.31 12.04
C SER A 133 -3.37 -8.28 10.85
N LEU A 134 -4.43 -8.66 10.15
CA LEU A 134 -4.34 -9.50 8.95
C LEU A 134 -4.01 -8.70 7.68
N MET A 135 -3.99 -7.37 7.75
CA MET A 135 -3.57 -6.50 6.65
C MET A 135 -2.08 -6.66 6.33
N GLY A 136 -1.64 -6.10 5.20
CA GLY A 136 -0.26 -6.22 4.74
C GLY A 136 0.76 -5.76 5.79
N ARG A 137 1.60 -6.70 6.23
CA ARG A 137 2.68 -6.50 7.22
C ARG A 137 4.05 -6.71 6.60
N LYS A 138 5.05 -6.06 7.19
CA LYS A 138 6.46 -6.30 6.85
C LYS A 138 6.98 -7.48 7.66
N ASP A 139 7.97 -8.17 7.09
CA ASP A 139 8.71 -9.21 7.80
C ASP A 139 9.37 -8.66 9.07
N ILE A 140 9.36 -9.46 10.13
CA ILE A 140 10.20 -9.23 11.30
C ILE A 140 11.56 -9.84 11.01
N ARG A 141 12.61 -9.02 11.06
CA ARG A 141 13.97 -9.43 10.67
C ARG A 141 14.98 -9.09 11.74
N ILE A 142 15.50 -10.11 12.40
CA ILE A 142 16.62 -10.02 13.32
C ILE A 142 17.89 -10.02 12.48
N ARG A 143 18.49 -8.84 12.32
CA ARG A 143 19.61 -8.63 11.40
C ARG A 143 20.96 -8.99 12.01
N ARG A 144 21.82 -9.59 11.20
CA ARG A 144 23.22 -9.89 11.53
C ARG A 144 23.38 -10.73 12.81
N VAL A 145 22.70 -11.87 12.85
CA VAL A 145 22.87 -12.90 13.88
C VAL A 145 24.09 -13.77 13.53
N PRO A 146 24.99 -14.08 14.47
CA PRO A 146 26.12 -14.97 14.19
C PRO A 146 25.67 -16.31 13.61
N VAL A 147 26.33 -16.77 12.55
CA VAL A 147 25.94 -17.99 11.82
C VAL A 147 25.77 -19.20 12.74
N GLN A 148 26.63 -19.34 13.76
CA GLN A 148 26.63 -20.47 14.67
C GLN A 148 25.43 -20.47 15.65
N LEU A 149 24.77 -19.33 15.82
CA LEU A 149 23.61 -19.19 16.71
C LEU A 149 22.29 -18.99 15.93
N ALA A 150 22.35 -18.77 14.62
CA ALA A 150 21.18 -18.40 13.82
C ALA A 150 20.09 -19.49 13.81
N GLU A 151 20.45 -20.75 13.58
CA GLU A 151 19.51 -21.89 13.61
C GLU A 151 18.93 -22.08 15.00
N SER A 152 19.78 -22.10 16.04
CA SER A 152 19.31 -22.24 17.42
C SER A 152 18.39 -21.10 17.85
N LEU A 153 18.61 -19.87 17.37
CA LEU A 153 17.72 -18.75 17.60
C LEU A 153 16.37 -18.97 16.91
N ALA A 154 16.38 -19.34 15.62
CA ALA A 154 15.14 -19.61 14.88
C ALA A 154 14.30 -20.70 15.58
N ASP A 155 14.92 -21.82 15.98
CA ASP A 155 14.24 -22.90 16.71
C ASP A 155 13.66 -22.46 18.06
N THR A 156 14.34 -21.55 18.75
CA THR A 156 13.88 -21.02 20.04
C THR A 156 12.67 -20.12 19.83
N LEU A 157 12.73 -19.23 18.83
CA LEU A 157 11.63 -18.33 18.50
C LEU A 157 10.40 -19.10 17.99
N GLU A 158 10.59 -20.16 17.22
CA GLU A 158 9.50 -21.03 16.74
C GLU A 158 8.74 -21.70 17.89
N LYS A 159 9.46 -22.12 18.94
CA LYS A 159 8.87 -22.78 20.11
C LYS A 159 8.19 -21.83 21.09
N GLU A 160 8.69 -20.61 21.20
CA GLU A 160 8.24 -19.68 22.25
C GLU A 160 7.21 -18.66 21.75
N ILE A 161 7.26 -18.28 20.48
CA ILE A 161 6.36 -17.28 19.90
C ILE A 161 5.20 -18.01 19.18
N HIS A 162 4.07 -18.08 19.87
CA HIS A 162 2.85 -18.72 19.38
C HIS A 162 2.01 -17.70 18.61
N ILE A 163 2.03 -17.80 17.28
CA ILE A 163 1.25 -16.93 16.37
C ILE A 163 0.14 -17.76 15.73
N ASP A 164 -1.04 -17.17 15.53
CA ASP A 164 -2.16 -17.88 14.91
C ASP A 164 -1.88 -18.28 13.46
N GLU A 165 -2.43 -19.42 13.04
CA GLU A 165 -2.23 -19.96 11.68
C GLU A 165 -2.76 -19.03 10.58
N ILE A 166 -3.76 -18.19 10.88
CA ILE A 166 -4.32 -17.23 9.93
C ILE A 166 -3.27 -16.25 9.38
N TYR A 167 -2.21 -15.95 10.15
CA TYR A 167 -1.09 -15.10 9.71
C TYR A 167 -0.17 -15.77 8.67
N PHE A 168 -0.35 -17.07 8.44
CA PHE A 168 0.42 -17.89 7.52
C PHE A 168 -0.44 -18.69 6.53
N ALA A 169 -1.77 -18.50 6.56
CA ALA A 169 -2.73 -19.32 5.83
C ALA A 169 -2.48 -19.42 4.30
N ARG A 170 -1.85 -18.41 3.67
CA ARG A 170 -1.50 -18.45 2.24
C ARG A 170 -0.15 -19.10 1.91
N ARG A 171 0.55 -19.68 2.90
CA ARG A 171 1.82 -20.39 2.62
C ARG A 171 1.53 -21.68 1.87
N ALA A 172 2.32 -21.93 0.81
CA ALA A 172 2.24 -23.18 0.05
C ALA A 172 2.55 -24.43 0.90
N ASN A 173 3.52 -24.33 1.82
CA ASN A 173 3.81 -25.38 2.80
C ASN A 173 3.41 -24.90 4.20
N LYS A 174 2.26 -25.39 4.68
CA LYS A 174 1.70 -25.07 6.00
C LYS A 174 2.57 -25.60 7.16
N HIS A 175 3.36 -26.65 6.95
CA HIS A 175 4.21 -27.27 7.98
C HIS A 175 5.64 -26.74 8.01
N ALA A 176 6.00 -25.83 7.10
CA ALA A 176 7.34 -25.25 7.11
C ALA A 176 7.53 -24.32 8.31
N PRO A 177 8.73 -24.30 8.95
CA PRO A 177 9.04 -23.38 10.03
C PRO A 177 8.69 -21.92 9.68
N ARG A 178 8.17 -21.19 10.66
CA ARG A 178 7.77 -19.80 10.51
C ARG A 178 8.97 -18.88 10.46
N TRP A 179 9.93 -19.11 11.34
CA TRP A 179 11.22 -18.43 11.37
C TRP A 179 12.21 -19.09 10.41
N LYS A 180 12.80 -18.30 9.53
CA LYS A 180 13.77 -18.75 8.52
C LYS A 180 15.11 -18.07 8.71
N VAL A 181 16.17 -18.86 8.55
CA VAL A 181 17.54 -18.38 8.53
C VAL A 181 17.94 -18.07 7.08
N LEU A 182 18.26 -16.80 6.80
CA LEU A 182 18.59 -16.32 5.46
C LEU A 182 20.03 -15.83 5.39
N ASP A 183 20.70 -16.17 4.29
CA ASP A 183 22.04 -15.66 4.00
C ASP A 183 21.99 -14.15 3.68
N ILE A 184 23.01 -13.42 4.16
CA ILE A 184 23.16 -12.00 3.85
C ILE A 184 24.04 -11.88 2.61
N GLN A 185 23.45 -11.47 1.49
CA GLN A 185 24.21 -11.12 0.29
C GLN A 185 24.89 -9.76 0.47
N LYS A 186 26.19 -9.73 0.23
CA LYS A 186 26.99 -8.51 0.14
C LYS A 186 26.77 -7.85 -1.23
N PRO A 187 27.05 -6.55 -1.37
CA PRO A 187 26.88 -5.84 -2.65
C PRO A 187 27.69 -6.44 -3.82
N ASP A 188 28.80 -7.12 -3.52
CA ASP A 188 29.66 -7.82 -4.48
C ASP A 188 29.10 -9.20 -4.92
N GLY A 189 27.92 -9.59 -4.44
CA GLY A 189 27.30 -10.89 -4.72
C GLY A 189 27.78 -12.04 -3.84
N THR A 190 28.76 -11.82 -2.96
CA THR A 190 29.24 -12.85 -2.03
C THR A 190 28.35 -12.96 -0.79
N VAL A 191 28.34 -14.12 -0.15
CA VAL A 191 27.58 -14.36 1.09
C VAL A 191 28.41 -13.94 2.30
N ASN A 192 27.78 -13.28 3.27
CA ASN A 192 28.39 -13.00 4.57
C ASN A 192 28.59 -14.32 5.35
N LYS A 193 29.86 -14.62 5.65
CA LYS A 193 30.25 -15.88 6.32
C LYS A 193 30.13 -15.82 7.85
N ASP A 194 30.00 -14.62 8.42
CA ASP A 194 29.97 -14.42 9.88
C ASP A 194 28.55 -14.26 10.40
N PHE A 195 27.64 -13.76 9.55
CA PHE A 195 26.29 -13.38 9.96
C PHE A 195 25.22 -13.82 8.97
N LYS A 196 24.06 -14.20 9.53
CA LYS A 196 22.79 -14.45 8.84
C LYS A 196 21.69 -13.54 9.38
N ASP A 197 20.59 -13.47 8.66
CA ASP A 197 19.36 -12.85 9.16
C ASP A 197 18.37 -13.94 9.59
N VAL A 198 17.70 -13.75 10.72
CA VAL A 198 16.58 -14.62 11.16
C VAL A 198 15.28 -13.87 10.94
N VAL A 199 14.38 -14.45 10.15
CA VAL A 199 13.25 -13.74 9.53
C VAL A 199 11.94 -14.47 9.74
N LEU A 200 10.94 -13.75 10.24
CA LEU A 200 9.55 -14.17 10.23
C LEU A 200 8.82 -13.45 9.08
N SER A 201 8.41 -14.21 8.07
CA SER A 201 7.64 -13.69 6.93
C SER A 201 6.17 -14.07 7.06
N PHE A 202 5.30 -13.09 6.90
CA PHE A 202 3.85 -13.27 6.99
C PHE A 202 3.24 -13.59 5.62
N ALA A 203 2.19 -14.42 5.63
CA ALA A 203 1.37 -14.72 4.47
C ALA A 203 -0.12 -14.73 4.88
N ALA A 204 -0.51 -13.72 5.66
CA ALA A 204 -1.83 -13.65 6.28
C ALA A 204 -2.95 -13.70 5.26
N ALA A 205 -4.06 -14.36 5.58
CA ALA A 205 -5.28 -14.35 4.79
C ALA A 205 -6.37 -13.55 5.51
N SER A 206 -7.04 -12.66 4.79
CA SER A 206 -8.18 -11.89 5.29
C SER A 206 -9.45 -12.14 4.47
N GLY A 207 -9.49 -13.23 3.69
CA GLY A 207 -10.67 -13.59 2.90
C GLY A 207 -11.76 -14.15 3.80
N LEU A 208 -13.01 -14.09 3.35
CA LEU A 208 -14.21 -14.49 4.10
C LEU A 208 -14.04 -15.84 4.79
N LYS A 209 -13.75 -16.89 4.01
CA LYS A 209 -13.60 -18.27 4.52
C LYS A 209 -12.47 -18.41 5.54
N TYR A 210 -11.31 -17.79 5.32
CA TYR A 210 -10.19 -17.85 6.27
C TYR A 210 -10.51 -17.14 7.58
N LEU A 211 -11.21 -16.01 7.52
CA LEU A 211 -11.62 -15.30 8.71
C LEU A 211 -12.70 -16.08 9.44
N ALA A 212 -13.70 -16.60 8.73
CA ALA A 212 -14.77 -17.43 9.29
C ALA A 212 -14.21 -18.71 9.94
N GLU A 213 -13.28 -19.40 9.31
CA GLU A 213 -12.56 -20.55 9.87
C GLU A 213 -11.90 -20.19 11.21
N HIS A 214 -11.15 -19.10 11.23
CA HIS A 214 -10.44 -18.66 12.43
C HIS A 214 -11.37 -18.24 13.58
N VAL A 215 -12.46 -17.53 13.29
CA VAL A 215 -13.29 -16.92 14.34
C VAL A 215 -14.51 -17.75 14.73
N LEU A 216 -15.07 -18.51 13.79
CA LEU A 216 -16.26 -19.34 14.01
C LEU A 216 -15.88 -20.82 14.26
N GLY A 217 -14.61 -21.20 14.05
CA GLY A 217 -14.15 -22.59 14.17
C GLY A 217 -14.70 -23.50 13.07
N TYR A 218 -15.13 -22.94 11.94
CA TYR A 218 -15.60 -23.70 10.79
C TYR A 218 -14.43 -24.29 10.01
N GLU A 219 -14.58 -25.50 9.49
CA GLU A 219 -13.68 -26.04 8.48
C GLU A 219 -14.38 -25.90 7.12
N PRO A 220 -13.95 -24.94 6.26
CA PRO A 220 -14.55 -24.78 4.95
C PRO A 220 -14.38 -26.05 4.13
N LYS A 221 -15.46 -26.55 3.54
CA LYS A 221 -15.38 -27.73 2.65
C LYS A 221 -14.48 -27.49 1.45
N TYR A 222 -14.52 -26.26 0.94
CA TYR A 222 -13.80 -25.83 -0.26
C TYR A 222 -13.26 -24.41 -0.06
N HIS A 223 -12.03 -24.17 -0.51
CA HIS A 223 -11.54 -22.85 -0.84
C HIS A 223 -11.72 -22.58 -2.33
N PHE A 224 -11.62 -21.31 -2.74
CA PHE A 224 -11.84 -20.91 -4.14
C PHE A 224 -10.93 -21.69 -5.10
N SER A 225 -9.67 -21.93 -4.72
CA SER A 225 -8.72 -22.70 -5.52
C SER A 225 -9.12 -24.15 -5.77
N ASP A 226 -10.04 -24.70 -4.96
CA ASP A 226 -10.51 -26.07 -5.06
C ASP A 226 -11.69 -26.19 -6.04
N VAL A 227 -12.36 -25.06 -6.32
CA VAL A 227 -13.59 -24.99 -7.13
C VAL A 227 -13.48 -23.96 -8.25
N GLU A 228 -12.30 -23.40 -8.51
CA GLU A 228 -12.10 -22.41 -9.57
C GLU A 228 -12.21 -23.07 -10.94
N VAL A 229 -12.70 -22.30 -11.92
CA VAL A 229 -12.63 -22.70 -13.33
C VAL A 229 -11.15 -22.90 -13.72
N ASP A 230 -10.88 -23.87 -14.61
CA ASP A 230 -9.53 -24.12 -15.13
C ASP A 230 -8.83 -22.81 -15.52
N LYS A 231 -7.56 -22.69 -15.13
CA LYS A 231 -6.71 -21.51 -15.34
C LYS A 231 -6.57 -21.13 -16.81
N ALA A 232 -6.77 -22.07 -17.73
CA ALA A 232 -6.82 -21.80 -19.17
C ALA A 232 -7.97 -20.85 -19.55
N TYR A 233 -9.06 -20.83 -18.78
CA TYR A 233 -10.25 -19.99 -18.99
C TYR A 233 -10.29 -18.76 -18.06
N TRP A 234 -9.16 -18.40 -17.46
CA TRP A 234 -9.05 -17.14 -16.74
C TRP A 234 -8.93 -15.99 -17.74
N PRO A 235 -9.81 -14.97 -17.66
CA PRO A 235 -9.73 -13.86 -18.60
C PRO A 235 -8.45 -13.05 -18.37
N LYS A 236 -7.92 -12.51 -19.46
CA LYS A 236 -6.94 -11.43 -19.42
C LYS A 236 -7.68 -10.12 -19.17
N GLU A 237 -7.18 -9.35 -18.20
CA GLU A 237 -7.89 -8.18 -17.70
C GLU A 237 -6.93 -7.03 -17.39
N LEU A 238 -7.45 -5.81 -17.45
CA LEU A 238 -6.72 -4.59 -17.11
C LEU A 238 -7.49 -3.85 -16.01
N GLY A 239 -7.00 -3.90 -14.77
CA GLY A 239 -7.73 -3.30 -13.65
C GLY A 239 -7.96 -1.79 -13.73
N TYR A 240 -7.07 -1.07 -14.44
CA TYR A 240 -7.19 0.37 -14.71
C TYR A 240 -8.12 0.68 -15.90
N ALA A 241 -8.60 -0.34 -16.62
CA ALA A 241 -9.50 -0.25 -17.76
C ALA A 241 -10.43 -1.47 -17.76
N PRO A 242 -11.44 -1.52 -16.86
CA PRO A 242 -12.22 -2.73 -16.54
C PRO A 242 -13.26 -3.09 -17.61
N ARG A 243 -12.84 -3.20 -18.88
CA ARG A 243 -13.66 -3.49 -20.05
C ARG A 243 -12.96 -4.49 -20.96
N ALA A 244 -13.70 -5.44 -21.53
CA ALA A 244 -13.21 -6.39 -22.52
C ALA A 244 -12.59 -5.68 -23.73
N THR A 245 -13.23 -4.60 -24.18
CA THR A 245 -12.81 -3.80 -25.35
C THR A 245 -11.47 -3.07 -25.16
N ALA A 246 -10.98 -2.95 -23.92
CA ALA A 246 -9.63 -2.44 -23.63
C ALA A 246 -8.55 -3.53 -23.75
N VAL A 247 -8.94 -4.80 -23.78
CA VAL A 247 -8.08 -5.98 -23.79
C VAL A 247 -8.03 -6.61 -25.18
N SER A 248 -9.20 -6.86 -25.77
CA SER A 248 -9.37 -7.45 -27.10
C SER A 248 -10.70 -7.00 -27.72
N SER A 249 -11.10 -7.61 -28.82
CA SER A 249 -12.29 -7.24 -29.60
C SER A 249 -12.91 -8.46 -30.30
N ALA A 250 -14.18 -8.33 -30.69
CA ALA A 250 -14.93 -9.40 -31.35
C ALA A 250 -14.32 -9.82 -32.71
N ASP A 251 -13.77 -8.87 -33.48
CA ASP A 251 -13.07 -9.16 -34.75
C ASP A 251 -11.82 -10.03 -34.58
N LYS A 252 -11.28 -10.09 -33.35
CA LYS A 252 -10.14 -10.93 -32.96
C LYS A 252 -10.58 -12.17 -32.20
N ASN A 253 -11.88 -12.50 -32.21
CA ASN A 253 -12.45 -13.58 -31.40
C ASN A 253 -12.07 -13.45 -29.91
N TRP A 254 -11.92 -12.21 -29.43
CA TRP A 254 -11.49 -11.88 -28.07
C TRP A 254 -10.10 -12.40 -27.65
N GLU A 255 -9.28 -12.85 -28.60
CA GLU A 255 -7.93 -13.34 -28.35
C GLU A 255 -6.97 -12.23 -27.91
N VAL A 256 -6.07 -12.55 -26.98
CA VAL A 256 -5.00 -11.67 -26.53
C VAL A 256 -3.67 -12.23 -27.00
N LEU A 257 -3.04 -11.50 -27.92
CA LEU A 257 -1.79 -11.90 -28.57
C LEU A 257 -0.57 -11.34 -27.82
N ASP A 258 0.53 -12.10 -27.80
CA ASP A 258 1.83 -11.59 -27.40
C ASP A 258 2.53 -10.78 -28.51
N GLU A 259 3.76 -10.33 -28.22
CA GLU A 259 4.59 -9.57 -29.17
C GLU A 259 4.94 -10.35 -30.44
N LYS A 260 4.81 -11.69 -30.44
CA LYS A 260 5.07 -12.57 -31.59
C LYS A 260 3.79 -12.94 -32.35
N GLY A 261 2.63 -12.49 -31.88
CA GLY A 261 1.33 -12.82 -32.46
C GLY A 261 0.74 -14.15 -31.98
N GLU A 262 1.28 -14.76 -30.92
CA GLU A 262 0.73 -15.99 -30.34
C GLU A 262 -0.37 -15.68 -29.33
N VAL A 263 -1.45 -16.47 -29.34
CA VAL A 263 -2.53 -16.35 -28.34
C VAL A 263 -2.01 -16.73 -26.95
N LYS A 264 -2.15 -15.81 -25.99
CA LYS A 264 -1.79 -16.00 -24.56
C LYS A 264 -2.99 -16.03 -23.63
N GLY A 265 -4.20 -15.93 -24.17
CA GLY A 265 -5.45 -15.96 -23.42
C GLY A 265 -6.53 -15.18 -24.16
N TRP A 266 -7.64 -14.92 -23.47
CA TRP A 266 -8.81 -14.24 -24.03
C TRP A 266 -9.31 -13.16 -23.07
N ALA A 267 -9.95 -12.12 -23.59
CA ALA A 267 -10.80 -11.26 -22.77
C ALA A 267 -12.02 -12.04 -22.25
N TRP A 268 -12.72 -11.51 -21.23
CA TRP A 268 -13.85 -12.21 -20.59
C TRP A 268 -14.90 -12.77 -21.56
N PRO A 269 -15.30 -12.10 -22.68
CA PRO A 269 -16.33 -12.63 -23.56
C PRO A 269 -15.93 -13.95 -24.23
N GLY A 270 -14.63 -14.16 -24.48
CA GLY A 270 -14.11 -15.39 -25.09
C GLY A 270 -14.07 -16.60 -24.15
N VAL A 271 -14.29 -16.40 -22.84
CA VAL A 271 -14.19 -17.48 -21.84
C VAL A 271 -15.41 -17.58 -20.91
N ILE A 272 -16.32 -16.60 -20.91
CA ILE A 272 -17.41 -16.54 -19.94
C ILE A 272 -18.36 -17.73 -20.00
N GLN A 273 -18.52 -18.36 -21.17
CA GLN A 273 -19.35 -19.56 -21.32
C GLN A 273 -18.93 -20.67 -20.34
N HIS A 274 -17.60 -20.87 -20.18
CA HIS A 274 -17.08 -21.84 -19.22
C HIS A 274 -17.43 -21.48 -17.77
N HIS A 275 -17.42 -20.18 -17.43
CA HIS A 275 -17.82 -19.71 -16.11
C HIS A 275 -19.33 -19.88 -15.89
N ILE A 276 -20.16 -19.56 -16.89
CA ILE A 276 -21.62 -19.73 -16.82
C ILE A 276 -21.97 -21.20 -16.57
N GLU A 277 -21.37 -22.13 -17.31
CA GLU A 277 -21.61 -23.57 -17.18
C GLU A 277 -21.16 -24.11 -15.82
N HIS A 278 -19.93 -23.73 -15.42
CA HIS A 278 -19.34 -24.11 -14.14
C HIS A 278 -20.23 -23.71 -12.96
N TRP A 279 -20.53 -22.43 -12.81
CA TRP A 279 -21.31 -21.93 -11.67
C TRP A 279 -22.80 -22.31 -11.73
N ALA A 280 -23.32 -22.68 -12.90
CA ALA A 280 -24.69 -23.18 -13.03
C ALA A 280 -24.85 -24.64 -12.62
N SER A 281 -23.82 -25.48 -12.73
CA SER A 281 -23.98 -26.94 -12.67
C SER A 281 -22.95 -27.69 -11.82
N ASP A 282 -21.77 -27.14 -11.55
CA ASP A 282 -20.76 -27.80 -10.72
C ASP A 282 -21.20 -27.83 -9.25
N GLY A 283 -21.35 -29.04 -8.69
CA GLY A 283 -21.84 -29.24 -7.32
C GLY A 283 -20.95 -28.58 -6.27
N PRO A 284 -19.64 -28.90 -6.22
CA PRO A 284 -18.68 -28.27 -5.30
C PRO A 284 -18.65 -26.74 -5.39
N ALA A 285 -18.65 -26.16 -6.59
CA ALA A 285 -18.66 -24.70 -6.76
C ALA A 285 -19.96 -24.08 -6.23
N ARG A 286 -21.11 -24.73 -6.43
CA ARG A 286 -22.39 -24.24 -5.91
C ARG A 286 -22.49 -24.37 -4.39
N ASP A 287 -21.92 -25.42 -3.81
CA ASP A 287 -21.78 -25.56 -2.35
C ASP A 287 -20.87 -24.46 -1.79
N TYR A 288 -19.73 -24.20 -2.44
CA TYR A 288 -18.82 -23.11 -2.09
C TYR A 288 -19.51 -21.74 -2.06
N ALA A 289 -20.30 -21.45 -3.10
CA ALA A 289 -21.06 -20.21 -3.25
C ALA A 289 -22.20 -20.08 -2.23
N ASN A 290 -22.84 -21.19 -1.87
CA ASN A 290 -23.86 -21.21 -0.81
C ASN A 290 -23.22 -20.87 0.55
N ASP A 291 -22.10 -21.53 0.83
CA ASP A 291 -21.34 -21.39 2.07
C ASP A 291 -20.86 -19.95 2.30
N ASP A 292 -20.58 -19.16 1.26
CA ASP A 292 -20.20 -17.75 1.43
C ASP A 292 -21.30 -16.91 2.09
N ILE A 293 -22.57 -17.19 1.80
CA ILE A 293 -23.69 -16.55 2.52
C ILE A 293 -23.78 -17.04 3.96
N VAL A 294 -23.54 -18.33 4.21
CA VAL A 294 -23.51 -18.91 5.57
C VAL A 294 -22.42 -18.25 6.40
N TYR A 295 -21.21 -18.10 5.86
CA TYR A 295 -20.08 -17.48 6.54
C TYR A 295 -20.29 -15.98 6.74
N THR A 296 -20.88 -15.28 5.77
CA THR A 296 -21.21 -13.86 5.91
C THR A 296 -22.21 -13.64 7.05
N ARG A 297 -23.26 -14.47 7.15
CA ARG A 297 -24.19 -14.46 8.29
C ARG A 297 -23.50 -14.78 9.62
N GLY A 298 -22.66 -15.82 9.63
CA GLY A 298 -21.92 -16.23 10.82
C GLY A 298 -20.99 -15.12 11.34
N LEU A 299 -20.29 -14.41 10.45
CA LEU A 299 -19.47 -13.26 10.82
C LEU A 299 -20.31 -12.08 11.31
N TYR A 300 -21.47 -11.82 10.69
CA TYR A 300 -22.39 -10.78 11.16
C TYR A 300 -22.88 -11.04 12.59
N GLU A 301 -23.22 -12.30 12.91
CA GLU A 301 -23.57 -12.74 14.26
C GLU A 301 -22.39 -12.63 15.23
N HIS A 302 -21.20 -13.08 14.84
CA HIS A 302 -19.98 -13.00 15.65
C HIS A 302 -19.57 -11.56 15.98
N PHE A 303 -19.82 -10.62 15.06
CA PHE A 303 -19.61 -9.20 15.29
C PHE A 303 -20.77 -8.52 16.03
N GLU A 304 -21.67 -9.29 16.64
CA GLU A 304 -22.80 -8.80 17.43
C GLU A 304 -23.76 -7.91 16.62
N LYS A 305 -23.96 -8.24 15.34
CA LYS A 305 -24.92 -7.57 14.44
C LYS A 305 -24.68 -6.07 14.31
N PRO A 306 -23.51 -5.64 13.82
CA PRO A 306 -23.19 -4.23 13.77
C PRO A 306 -24.17 -3.46 12.88
N GLU A 307 -24.39 -2.19 13.21
CA GLU A 307 -25.26 -1.32 12.41
C GLU A 307 -24.67 -1.08 11.02
N ALA A 308 -25.55 -1.03 10.02
CA ALA A 308 -25.17 -0.65 8.67
C ALA A 308 -24.94 0.86 8.55
N ASN A 309 -24.35 1.27 7.43
CA ASN A 309 -24.09 2.65 7.04
C ASN A 309 -23.00 3.37 7.85
N ASP A 310 -22.01 2.64 8.37
CA ASP A 310 -20.76 3.28 8.75
C ASP A 310 -20.05 3.85 7.52
N ASP A 311 -19.23 4.89 7.73
CA ASP A 311 -18.59 5.65 6.65
C ASP A 311 -17.79 4.74 5.69
N ASP A 312 -17.04 3.77 6.20
CA ASP A 312 -16.23 2.87 5.36
C ASP A 312 -17.10 1.95 4.51
N SER A 313 -18.18 1.40 5.07
CA SER A 313 -19.14 0.58 4.34
C SER A 313 -19.89 1.37 3.26
N VAL A 314 -20.25 2.62 3.53
CA VAL A 314 -20.87 3.48 2.50
C VAL A 314 -19.86 3.79 1.39
N LEU A 315 -18.60 4.05 1.77
CA LEU A 315 -17.52 4.34 0.83
C LEU A 315 -17.24 3.17 -0.11
N THR A 316 -17.34 1.90 0.31
CA THR A 316 -17.07 0.74 -0.58
C THR A 316 -18.00 0.71 -1.81
N CYS A 317 -19.30 0.95 -1.62
CA CYS A 317 -20.26 1.08 -2.73
C CYS A 317 -20.02 2.33 -3.57
N MET A 318 -19.63 3.46 -2.94
CA MET A 318 -19.31 4.69 -3.66
C MET A 318 -18.08 4.53 -4.57
N VAL A 319 -16.99 3.95 -4.05
CA VAL A 319 -15.77 3.74 -4.85
C VAL A 319 -16.00 2.73 -5.97
N ALA A 320 -16.86 1.73 -5.76
CA ALA A 320 -17.29 0.80 -6.80
C ALA A 320 -17.99 1.52 -7.97
N ALA A 321 -19.01 2.33 -7.68
CA ALA A 321 -19.74 3.10 -8.68
C ALA A 321 -18.84 4.11 -9.41
N VAL A 322 -18.00 4.82 -8.66
CA VAL A 322 -17.02 5.78 -9.21
C VAL A 322 -16.01 5.09 -10.12
N ARG A 323 -15.51 3.92 -9.71
CA ARG A 323 -14.56 3.13 -10.50
C ARG A 323 -15.19 2.65 -11.80
N TRP A 324 -16.39 2.08 -11.78
CA TRP A 324 -17.06 1.61 -13.00
C TRP A 324 -17.29 2.76 -13.98
N ARG A 325 -17.92 3.83 -13.51
CA ARG A 325 -18.24 5.01 -14.33
C ARG A 325 -16.99 5.65 -14.93
N GLY A 326 -15.95 5.84 -14.11
CA GLY A 326 -14.71 6.51 -14.50
C GLY A 326 -14.89 8.00 -14.77
N TYR A 327 -13.78 8.74 -14.74
CA TYR A 327 -13.74 10.18 -15.01
C TYR A 327 -13.13 10.48 -16.37
N ARG A 328 -13.60 11.57 -16.98
CA ARG A 328 -13.03 12.06 -18.24
C ARG A 328 -11.58 12.50 -18.05
N VAL A 329 -10.78 12.19 -19.06
CA VAL A 329 -9.39 12.64 -19.21
C VAL A 329 -9.26 13.35 -20.56
N ASP A 330 -8.49 14.43 -20.61
CA ASP A 330 -8.11 15.08 -21.86
C ASP A 330 -7.05 14.25 -22.59
N LEU A 331 -7.50 13.39 -23.50
CA LEU A 331 -6.63 12.45 -24.20
C LEU A 331 -5.58 13.13 -25.09
N ASP A 332 -5.89 14.30 -25.66
CA ASP A 332 -4.93 15.05 -26.48
C ASP A 332 -3.83 15.68 -25.61
N GLY A 333 -4.22 16.23 -24.46
CA GLY A 333 -3.27 16.67 -23.43
C GLY A 333 -2.36 15.52 -22.96
N ILE A 334 -2.91 14.33 -22.71
CA ILE A 334 -2.13 13.15 -22.33
C ILE A 334 -1.17 12.72 -23.46
N ARG A 335 -1.59 12.74 -24.73
CA ARG A 335 -0.68 12.47 -25.88
C ARG A 335 0.48 13.45 -25.90
N GLY A 336 0.21 14.74 -25.72
CA GLY A 336 1.25 15.77 -25.66
C GLY A 336 2.22 15.58 -24.50
N LEU A 337 1.74 15.17 -23.32
CA LEU A 337 2.59 14.83 -22.17
C LEU A 337 3.46 13.59 -22.45
N LYS A 338 2.88 12.56 -23.08
CA LYS A 338 3.61 11.36 -23.50
C LYS A 338 4.73 11.70 -24.48
N GLU A 339 4.48 12.56 -25.46
CA GLU A 339 5.52 13.00 -26.41
C GLU A 339 6.67 13.74 -25.71
N LYS A 340 6.37 14.61 -24.74
CA LYS A 340 7.39 15.30 -23.94
C LYS A 340 8.24 14.31 -23.15
N ALA A 341 7.61 13.32 -22.50
CA ALA A 341 8.33 12.27 -21.78
C ALA A 341 9.19 11.40 -22.73
N LEU A 342 8.68 11.06 -23.92
CA LEU A 342 9.47 10.34 -24.95
C LEU A 342 10.70 11.13 -25.39
N ARG A 343 10.59 12.46 -25.55
CA ARG A 343 11.75 13.31 -25.86
C ARG A 343 12.80 13.28 -24.75
N LYS A 344 12.39 13.31 -23.48
CA LYS A 344 13.31 13.18 -22.34
C LYS A 344 14.05 11.84 -22.32
N VAL A 345 13.35 10.74 -22.61
CA VAL A 345 13.99 9.42 -22.71
C VAL A 345 14.97 9.38 -23.89
N LYS A 346 14.60 9.93 -25.05
CA LYS A 346 15.48 10.01 -26.23
C LYS A 346 16.70 10.90 -26.03
N ALA A 347 16.59 11.94 -25.21
CA ALA A 347 17.70 12.82 -24.85
C ALA A 347 18.67 12.18 -23.85
N SER A 348 18.31 11.04 -23.26
CA SER A 348 19.19 10.34 -22.33
C SER A 348 20.44 9.82 -23.06
N PRO A 349 21.65 10.01 -22.49
CA PRO A 349 22.89 9.58 -23.13
C PRO A 349 23.03 8.05 -23.24
N VAL A 350 22.24 7.29 -22.48
CA VAL A 350 22.27 5.82 -22.46
C VAL A 350 20.86 5.23 -22.39
N GLN A 351 20.73 3.95 -22.75
CA GLN A 351 19.47 3.25 -22.59
C GLN A 351 19.23 2.89 -21.11
N VAL A 352 18.44 3.70 -20.40
CA VAL A 352 18.25 3.57 -18.94
C VAL A 352 17.54 2.30 -18.45
N THR A 353 17.00 1.49 -19.36
CA THR A 353 16.48 0.14 -19.08
C THR A 353 17.58 -0.93 -19.04
N ARG A 354 18.77 -0.66 -19.63
CA ARG A 354 19.93 -1.56 -19.59
C ARG A 354 20.86 -1.20 -18.43
N ILE A 355 20.86 -2.05 -17.41
CA ILE A 355 21.63 -1.82 -16.17
C ILE A 355 23.12 -1.66 -16.44
N SER A 356 23.70 -2.42 -17.37
CA SER A 356 25.12 -2.36 -17.73
C SER A 356 25.54 -0.99 -18.29
N GLU A 357 24.74 -0.43 -19.21
CA GLU A 357 25.02 0.89 -19.79
C GLU A 357 24.92 2.00 -18.76
N VAL A 358 23.90 1.95 -17.89
CA VAL A 358 23.74 2.90 -16.78
C VAL A 358 24.94 2.86 -15.84
N LYS A 359 25.39 1.66 -15.45
CA LYS A 359 26.57 1.50 -14.58
C LYS A 359 27.81 2.11 -15.22
N ARG A 360 28.09 1.77 -16.48
CA ARG A 360 29.24 2.30 -17.21
C ARG A 360 29.21 3.83 -17.26
N TYR A 361 28.06 4.41 -17.58
CA TYR A 361 27.89 5.86 -17.65
C TYR A 361 28.16 6.57 -16.32
N LEU A 362 27.71 6.02 -15.19
CA LEU A 362 28.06 6.57 -13.87
C LEU A 362 29.53 6.36 -13.53
N GLN A 363 30.08 5.18 -13.81
CA GLN A 363 31.46 4.83 -13.49
C GLN A 363 32.47 5.72 -14.19
N GLU A 364 32.20 6.17 -15.42
CA GLU A 364 33.00 7.14 -16.17
C GLU A 364 33.14 8.53 -15.49
N ALA A 365 32.31 8.83 -14.50
CA ALA A 365 32.39 10.06 -13.72
C ALA A 365 33.06 9.91 -12.34
N LEU A 366 33.52 8.71 -11.99
CA LEU A 366 34.10 8.39 -10.66
C LEU A 366 35.60 8.10 -10.75
N ASP A 367 36.35 8.27 -9.67
CA ASP A 367 37.73 7.74 -9.57
C ASP A 367 37.79 6.40 -8.82
N ASP A 368 38.96 5.77 -8.79
CA ASP A 368 39.15 4.46 -8.19
C ASP A 368 38.84 4.43 -6.67
N THR A 369 39.07 5.53 -5.96
CA THR A 369 38.82 5.62 -4.52
C THR A 369 37.33 5.75 -4.24
N GLU A 370 36.66 6.61 -4.99
CA GLU A 370 35.22 6.74 -4.94
C GLU A 370 34.55 5.43 -5.32
N MET A 371 35.02 4.74 -6.36
CA MET A 371 34.53 3.43 -6.78
C MET A 371 34.52 2.37 -5.67
N VAL A 372 35.40 2.51 -4.67
CA VAL A 372 35.54 1.56 -3.55
C VAL A 372 34.81 2.03 -2.29
N SER A 373 34.38 3.30 -2.22
CA SER A 373 33.65 3.84 -1.06
C SER A 373 32.36 3.07 -0.75
N GLN A 374 31.95 3.03 0.53
CA GLN A 374 30.75 2.28 0.95
C GLN A 374 29.45 2.79 0.32
N ASP A 375 29.39 4.08 -0.05
CA ASP A 375 28.26 4.66 -0.78
C ASP A 375 28.25 4.24 -2.27
N VAL A 376 29.42 3.93 -2.83
CA VAL A 376 29.60 3.56 -4.24
C VAL A 376 29.57 2.07 -4.51
N ASN A 377 29.92 1.22 -3.54
CA ASN A 377 29.63 -0.21 -3.63
C ASN A 377 28.12 -0.49 -3.79
N GLN A 378 27.24 0.49 -3.51
CA GLN A 378 25.81 0.45 -3.84
C GLN A 378 25.49 0.75 -5.31
N LEU A 379 26.41 1.27 -6.13
CA LEU A 379 26.25 1.46 -7.59
C LEU A 379 26.09 0.16 -8.38
N ALA A 380 26.27 -1.00 -7.74
CA ALA A 380 25.77 -2.26 -8.27
C ALA A 380 24.25 -2.21 -8.53
N SER A 381 23.53 -1.30 -7.86
CA SER A 381 22.10 -1.04 -8.00
C SER A 381 21.85 0.31 -8.68
N THR A 382 21.17 0.29 -9.83
CA THR A 382 20.74 1.48 -10.59
C THR A 382 19.38 2.01 -10.10
N GLY A 383 19.08 1.75 -8.83
CA GLY A 383 17.81 2.08 -8.20
C GLY A 383 17.68 3.58 -7.92
N ARG A 384 16.45 4.08 -8.06
CA ARG A 384 16.11 5.51 -7.89
C ARG A 384 16.72 6.15 -6.63
N LYS A 385 16.59 5.51 -5.46
CA LYS A 385 17.08 6.04 -4.18
C LYS A 385 18.59 6.26 -4.15
N ILE A 386 19.35 5.43 -4.86
CA ILE A 386 20.81 5.54 -4.91
C ILE A 386 21.19 6.71 -5.81
N LEU A 387 20.56 6.81 -6.98
CA LEU A 387 20.75 7.96 -7.86
C LEU A 387 20.34 9.27 -7.18
N GLU A 388 19.27 9.27 -6.36
CA GLU A 388 18.86 10.44 -5.57
C GLU A 388 19.94 10.87 -4.58
N LYS A 389 20.61 9.92 -3.91
CA LYS A 389 21.75 10.22 -3.02
C LYS A 389 22.95 10.77 -3.79
N ILE A 390 23.32 10.14 -4.91
CA ILE A 390 24.47 10.57 -5.72
C ILE A 390 24.24 11.97 -6.30
N LYS A 391 22.99 12.28 -6.67
CA LYS A 391 22.60 13.62 -7.14
C LYS A 391 22.87 14.72 -6.09
N GLU A 392 23.00 14.39 -4.81
CA GLU A 392 23.32 15.35 -3.76
C GLU A 392 24.82 15.62 -3.59
N TRP A 393 25.69 14.85 -4.27
CA TRP A 393 27.13 14.99 -4.13
C TRP A 393 27.65 16.31 -4.71
N LYS A 394 28.59 16.91 -4.00
CA LYS A 394 29.18 18.20 -4.33
C LYS A 394 30.67 18.20 -4.10
N ILE A 395 31.32 19.09 -4.84
CA ILE A 395 32.71 19.46 -4.70
C ILE A 395 32.70 20.82 -4.02
N GLU A 396 33.26 20.89 -2.82
CA GLU A 396 33.23 22.12 -1.99
C GLU A 396 34.36 23.08 -2.36
N VAL A 397 35.54 22.52 -2.67
CA VAL A 397 36.74 23.25 -3.05
C VAL A 397 37.31 22.66 -4.33
N GLU A 398 38.02 23.47 -5.11
CA GLU A 398 38.68 22.96 -6.33
C GLU A 398 39.66 21.84 -5.95
N GLU A 399 39.54 20.71 -6.63
CA GLU A 399 40.34 19.51 -6.37
C GLU A 399 40.91 18.93 -7.68
N ASP A 400 42.04 18.25 -7.59
CA ASP A 400 42.68 17.63 -8.74
C ASP A 400 41.87 16.39 -9.18
N CYS A 401 41.79 16.17 -10.50
CA CYS A 401 41.13 14.99 -11.04
C CYS A 401 42.06 13.77 -10.91
N PHE A 402 41.90 13.00 -9.84
CA PHE A 402 42.71 11.80 -9.58
C PHE A 402 42.54 10.67 -10.60
N ARG A 403 41.60 10.80 -11.54
CA ARG A 403 41.39 9.84 -12.63
C ARG A 403 42.30 10.06 -13.83
N CYS A 404 42.77 11.28 -14.10
CA CYS A 404 43.52 11.56 -15.33
C CYS A 404 44.70 12.51 -15.14
N LEU A 405 45.75 12.31 -15.94
CA LEU A 405 46.92 13.19 -16.07
C LEU A 405 46.80 14.13 -17.32
N CYS A 406 45.59 14.61 -17.62
CA CYS A 406 45.28 15.69 -18.58
C CYS A 406 45.30 15.39 -20.11
N GLU A 407 44.38 14.56 -20.61
CA GLU A 407 43.68 14.75 -21.91
C GLU A 407 42.49 13.77 -22.03
N GLY A 408 41.34 14.22 -22.57
CA GLY A 408 40.18 13.34 -22.89
C GLY A 408 39.38 12.75 -21.73
N CYS A 409 39.49 13.30 -20.51
CA CYS A 409 38.82 12.72 -19.33
C CYS A 409 37.36 13.18 -19.19
N GLU A 410 36.43 12.22 -19.31
CA GLU A 410 34.98 12.39 -19.12
C GLU A 410 34.54 12.89 -17.72
N ARG A 411 35.38 12.70 -16.69
CA ARG A 411 35.13 13.18 -15.31
C ARG A 411 35.37 14.68 -15.18
N CYS A 412 36.45 15.20 -15.75
CA CYS A 412 36.83 16.62 -15.61
C CYS A 412 36.74 17.41 -16.92
N GLY A 413 36.28 16.81 -18.02
CA GLY A 413 36.29 17.44 -19.36
C GLY A 413 37.70 17.74 -19.88
N GLY A 414 38.72 16.97 -19.46
CA GLY A 414 40.11 17.14 -19.90
C GLY A 414 40.90 18.27 -19.23
N THR A 415 40.34 18.98 -18.24
CA THR A 415 41.00 20.10 -17.54
C THR A 415 42.02 19.68 -16.48
N GLY A 416 42.02 18.40 -16.08
CA GLY A 416 42.79 17.89 -14.93
C GLY A 416 42.27 18.32 -13.55
N LYS A 417 41.19 19.13 -13.49
CA LYS A 417 40.67 19.72 -12.25
C LYS A 417 39.15 19.69 -12.16
N LEU A 418 38.62 19.47 -10.97
CA LEU A 418 37.20 19.58 -10.68
C LEU A 418 36.91 20.87 -9.91
N LYS A 419 35.97 21.67 -10.42
CA LYS A 419 35.60 22.97 -9.84
C LYS A 419 34.52 22.79 -8.77
N PRO A 420 34.42 23.72 -7.80
CA PRO A 420 33.32 23.74 -6.85
C PRO A 420 31.95 23.73 -7.54
N GLY A 421 31.05 22.86 -7.07
CA GLY A 421 29.74 22.64 -7.70
C GLY A 421 29.24 21.20 -7.57
N PRO A 422 28.21 20.82 -8.33
CA PRO A 422 27.74 19.43 -8.38
C PRO A 422 28.85 18.50 -8.88
N HIS A 423 29.04 17.39 -8.17
CA HIS A 423 30.01 16.37 -8.60
C HIS A 423 29.63 15.83 -10.00
N PRO A 424 30.57 15.49 -10.90
CA PRO A 424 30.25 14.95 -12.23
C PRO A 424 29.29 13.76 -12.20
N ALA A 425 29.45 12.84 -11.23
CA ALA A 425 28.52 11.74 -11.02
C ALA A 425 27.12 12.19 -10.58
N ALA A 426 26.98 13.31 -9.88
CA ALA A 426 25.70 13.90 -9.49
C ALA A 426 24.92 14.41 -10.71
N ILE A 427 25.61 15.03 -11.67
CA ILE A 427 25.03 15.48 -12.95
C ILE A 427 24.49 14.27 -13.71
N ARG A 428 25.33 13.25 -13.94
CA ARG A 428 24.94 12.01 -14.64
C ARG A 428 23.79 11.28 -13.94
N ALA A 429 23.83 11.20 -12.60
CA ALA A 429 22.74 10.63 -11.81
C ALA A 429 21.41 11.40 -12.01
N GLY A 430 21.48 12.73 -12.13
CA GLY A 430 20.34 13.59 -12.43
C GLY A 430 19.69 13.28 -13.79
N GLU A 431 20.50 13.15 -14.85
CA GLU A 431 20.03 12.82 -16.20
C GLU A 431 19.37 11.43 -16.25
N LEU A 432 20.00 10.45 -15.60
CA LEU A 432 19.47 9.08 -15.49
C LEU A 432 18.15 9.04 -14.71
N LEU A 433 18.04 9.82 -13.62
CA LEU A 433 16.80 9.95 -12.86
C LEU A 433 15.69 10.54 -13.71
N GLU A 434 15.97 11.61 -14.46
CA GLU A 434 14.98 12.24 -15.33
C GLU A 434 14.46 11.25 -16.39
N ALA A 435 15.35 10.54 -17.07
CA ALA A 435 14.97 9.54 -18.06
C ALA A 435 14.19 8.36 -17.45
N LYS A 436 14.60 7.86 -16.27
CA LYS A 436 13.85 6.81 -15.55
C LYS A 436 12.47 7.28 -15.08
N MET A 437 12.34 8.53 -14.65
CA MET A 437 11.04 9.12 -14.30
C MET A 437 10.15 9.27 -15.53
N ALA A 438 10.71 9.73 -16.66
CA ALA A 438 10.00 9.86 -17.91
C ALA A 438 9.49 8.51 -18.45
N LEU A 439 10.22 7.40 -18.27
CA LEU A 439 9.72 6.06 -18.60
C LEU A 439 8.47 5.68 -17.79
N LYS A 440 8.45 5.98 -16.48
CA LYS A 440 7.27 5.74 -15.64
C LYS A 440 6.08 6.62 -16.04
N GLU A 441 6.34 7.84 -16.47
CA GLU A 441 5.33 8.74 -17.02
C GLU A 441 4.73 8.19 -18.32
N ILE A 442 5.58 7.69 -19.24
CA ILE A 442 5.11 7.05 -20.48
C ILE A 442 4.21 5.85 -20.18
N GLU A 443 4.61 5.00 -19.22
CA GLU A 443 3.79 3.87 -18.78
C GLU A 443 2.42 4.34 -18.28
N LEU A 444 2.38 5.34 -17.39
CA LEU A 444 1.14 5.93 -16.88
C LEU A 444 0.27 6.49 -18.01
N TYR A 445 0.84 7.27 -18.93
CA TYR A 445 0.10 7.89 -20.02
C TYR A 445 -0.42 6.84 -21.03
N ASN A 446 0.34 5.77 -21.29
CA ASN A 446 -0.15 4.64 -22.10
C ASN A 446 -1.39 4.01 -21.47
N LYS A 447 -1.39 3.77 -20.15
CA LYS A 447 -2.54 3.23 -19.43
C LYS A 447 -3.77 4.14 -19.55
N LEU A 448 -3.60 5.46 -19.38
CA LEU A 448 -4.69 6.43 -19.51
C LEU A 448 -5.25 6.49 -20.94
N LEU A 449 -4.38 6.47 -21.96
CA LEU A 449 -4.79 6.47 -23.35
C LEU A 449 -5.55 5.20 -23.73
N LEU A 450 -5.12 4.04 -23.22
CA LEU A 450 -5.79 2.77 -23.44
C LEU A 450 -7.15 2.71 -22.72
N ALA A 451 -7.20 3.17 -21.47
CA ALA A 451 -8.45 3.20 -20.70
C ALA A 451 -9.48 4.17 -21.28
N GLY A 452 -9.03 5.31 -21.81
CA GLY A 452 -9.89 6.41 -22.29
C GLY A 452 -10.52 7.24 -21.17
N ARG A 453 -10.49 6.75 -19.93
CA ARG A 453 -10.99 7.38 -18.70
C ARG A 453 -10.05 7.09 -17.54
N LEU A 454 -10.16 7.89 -16.47
CA LEU A 454 -9.55 7.58 -15.19
C LEU A 454 -10.54 6.74 -14.36
N HIS A 455 -10.32 5.43 -14.31
CA HIS A 455 -11.04 4.52 -13.42
C HIS A 455 -10.38 4.55 -12.05
N ALA A 456 -10.89 5.40 -11.16
CA ALA A 456 -10.28 5.61 -9.85
C ALA A 456 -10.53 4.41 -8.93
N SER A 457 -9.59 3.46 -8.90
CA SER A 457 -9.65 2.31 -8.02
C SER A 457 -8.99 2.57 -6.67
N PHE A 458 -9.73 2.31 -5.59
CA PHE A 458 -9.30 2.53 -4.23
C PHE A 458 -9.59 1.31 -3.35
N LYS A 459 -8.66 1.01 -2.44
CA LYS A 459 -8.94 0.21 -1.23
C LYS A 459 -9.33 1.20 -0.13
N VAL A 460 -10.55 1.07 0.42
CA VAL A 460 -11.09 1.99 1.45
C VAL A 460 -10.19 1.98 2.69
N ILE A 461 -10.08 0.84 3.36
CA ILE A 461 -9.05 0.60 4.38
C ILE A 461 -7.86 -0.11 3.73
N GLY A 462 -6.99 0.69 3.11
CA GLY A 462 -5.83 0.22 2.32
C GLY A 462 -4.51 0.14 3.10
N THR A 463 -4.36 0.93 4.15
CA THR A 463 -3.15 1.00 4.99
C THR A 463 -3.48 0.77 6.47
N LEU A 464 -2.47 0.48 7.30
CA LEU A 464 -2.63 0.35 8.76
C LEU A 464 -3.05 1.65 9.46
N SER A 465 -2.92 2.80 8.79
CA SER A 465 -3.43 4.09 9.24
C SER A 465 -4.87 4.33 8.77
N SER A 466 -5.54 3.31 8.23
CA SER A 466 -6.88 3.35 7.64
C SER A 466 -7.05 4.33 6.48
N ARG A 467 -5.96 4.80 5.88
CA ARG A 467 -6.05 5.69 4.71
C ARG A 467 -6.38 4.86 3.48
N MET A 468 -7.17 5.45 2.59
CA MET A 468 -7.40 4.91 1.26
C MET A 468 -6.08 4.79 0.49
N SER A 469 -5.94 3.73 -0.28
CA SER A 469 -4.79 3.53 -1.17
C SER A 469 -5.26 3.18 -2.58
N GLY A 470 -4.58 3.71 -3.61
CA GLY A 470 -4.84 3.31 -4.99
C GLY A 470 -4.57 1.82 -5.27
N ALA A 471 -5.32 1.24 -6.20
CA ALA A 471 -5.20 -0.16 -6.60
C ALA A 471 -5.17 -0.33 -8.14
N ASP A 472 -5.15 -1.58 -8.61
CA ASP A 472 -5.47 -1.95 -10.00
C ASP A 472 -4.59 -1.32 -11.10
N GLY A 473 -3.32 -1.07 -10.78
CA GLY A 473 -2.29 -0.72 -11.78
C GLY A 473 -2.21 0.76 -12.17
N LEU A 474 -3.15 1.60 -11.70
CA LEU A 474 -3.12 3.06 -11.85
C LEU A 474 -3.56 3.73 -10.55
N ASN A 475 -2.61 4.24 -9.76
CA ASN A 475 -2.90 4.90 -8.49
C ASN A 475 -3.36 6.35 -8.68
N PRO A 476 -4.64 6.70 -8.39
CA PRO A 476 -5.15 8.06 -8.59
C PRO A 476 -4.48 9.10 -7.67
N GLN A 477 -4.05 8.67 -6.46
CA GLN A 477 -3.34 9.55 -5.51
C GLN A 477 -1.90 9.84 -5.95
N GLY A 478 -1.34 9.03 -6.87
CA GLY A 478 0.02 9.15 -7.37
C GLY A 478 0.17 10.08 -8.59
N ILE A 479 -0.91 10.65 -9.11
CA ILE A 479 -0.86 11.59 -10.24
C ILE A 479 -0.12 12.87 -9.80
N LYS A 480 0.87 13.29 -10.59
CA LYS A 480 1.68 14.48 -10.30
C LYS A 480 0.82 15.71 -10.04
N SER A 481 1.25 16.58 -9.14
CA SER A 481 0.59 17.86 -8.83
C SER A 481 0.92 18.98 -9.81
N GLU A 482 1.81 18.76 -10.79
CA GLU A 482 2.15 19.75 -11.81
C GLU A 482 0.89 20.22 -12.55
N LYS A 483 0.69 21.55 -12.65
CA LYS A 483 -0.50 22.16 -13.26
C LYS A 483 -0.76 21.65 -14.68
N THR A 484 0.30 21.45 -15.46
CA THR A 484 0.27 20.90 -16.82
C THR A 484 -0.25 19.47 -16.90
N VAL A 485 -0.01 18.66 -15.86
CA VAL A 485 -0.51 17.29 -15.77
C VAL A 485 -1.94 17.31 -15.24
N ARG A 486 -2.21 18.06 -14.15
CA ARG A 486 -3.53 18.13 -13.53
C ARG A 486 -4.59 18.76 -14.42
N SER A 487 -4.23 19.69 -15.31
CA SER A 487 -5.16 20.25 -16.30
C SER A 487 -5.71 19.21 -17.29
N CYS A 488 -5.02 18.07 -17.48
CA CYS A 488 -5.51 16.98 -18.31
C CYS A 488 -6.57 16.11 -17.62
N PHE A 489 -6.87 16.39 -16.35
CA PHE A 489 -7.89 15.70 -15.57
C PHE A 489 -8.98 16.72 -15.21
N PRO A 490 -9.89 17.04 -16.15
CA PRO A 490 -11.03 17.91 -15.83
C PRO A 490 -11.91 17.29 -14.75
N LEU A 491 -11.94 15.96 -14.65
CA LEU A 491 -12.73 15.16 -13.70
C LEU A 491 -14.24 15.48 -13.68
N SER A 492 -14.71 16.30 -14.61
CA SER A 492 -16.11 16.63 -14.80
C SER A 492 -16.69 15.94 -16.02
N TRP A 493 -18.00 15.67 -15.95
CA TRP A 493 -18.77 15.20 -17.10
C TRP A 493 -19.23 16.39 -17.97
N PRO A 494 -19.62 16.17 -19.24
CA PRO A 494 -20.17 17.23 -20.09
C PRO A 494 -21.30 17.99 -19.39
N GLY A 495 -21.23 19.33 -19.41
CA GLY A 495 -22.21 20.19 -18.74
C GLY A 495 -22.05 20.29 -17.22
N GLN A 496 -21.03 19.68 -16.61
CA GLN A 496 -20.75 19.78 -15.18
C GLN A 496 -19.42 20.48 -14.89
N GLN A 497 -19.31 21.06 -13.70
CA GLN A 497 -18.10 21.68 -13.18
C GLN A 497 -17.54 20.86 -12.02
N LEU A 498 -16.21 20.76 -11.94
CA LEU A 498 -15.54 20.14 -10.81
C LEU A 498 -15.52 21.12 -9.64
N CYS A 499 -16.14 20.74 -8.52
CA CYS A 499 -15.95 21.41 -7.24
C CYS A 499 -14.92 20.62 -6.44
N ALA A 500 -13.86 21.28 -5.99
CA ALA A 500 -12.83 20.68 -5.15
C ALA A 500 -12.62 21.53 -3.91
N GLY A 501 -12.31 20.87 -2.80
CA GLY A 501 -11.91 21.48 -1.54
C GLY A 501 -10.70 20.73 -0.98
N ASP A 502 -9.86 21.45 -0.24
CA ASP A 502 -8.74 20.88 0.51
C ASP A 502 -8.75 21.46 1.91
N PHE A 503 -8.33 20.67 2.90
CA PHE A 503 -8.25 21.12 4.28
C PHE A 503 -6.98 21.94 4.49
N SER A 504 -7.13 23.19 4.94
CA SER A 504 -5.97 23.99 5.36
C SER A 504 -5.46 23.52 6.72
N GLY A 505 -4.20 23.10 6.79
CA GLY A 505 -3.55 22.74 8.06
C GLY A 505 -4.16 21.53 8.77
N PHE A 506 -4.72 20.57 8.03
CA PHE A 506 -5.47 19.44 8.58
C PHE A 506 -4.72 18.68 9.69
N GLU A 507 -3.43 18.40 9.49
CA GLU A 507 -2.63 17.69 10.51
C GLU A 507 -2.46 18.50 11.81
N LEU A 508 -2.42 19.84 11.74
CA LEU A 508 -2.38 20.69 12.93
C LEU A 508 -3.73 20.73 13.64
N THR A 509 -4.84 20.69 12.89
CA THR A 509 -6.18 20.57 13.47
C THR A 509 -6.36 19.24 14.20
N ILE A 510 -5.85 18.15 13.63
CA ILE A 510 -5.83 16.85 14.32
C ILE A 510 -4.92 16.92 15.56
N ALA A 511 -3.77 17.61 15.46
CA ALA A 511 -2.89 17.80 16.60
C ALA A 511 -3.58 18.55 17.75
N ASP A 512 -4.32 19.62 17.49
CA ASP A 512 -5.14 20.31 18.52
C ASP A 512 -6.18 19.37 19.14
N ALA A 513 -6.87 18.57 18.33
CA ALA A 513 -7.87 17.62 18.83
C ALA A 513 -7.25 16.50 19.70
N VAL A 514 -6.04 16.04 19.37
CA VAL A 514 -5.36 14.93 20.07
C VAL A 514 -4.59 15.42 21.30
N PHE A 515 -3.79 16.47 21.15
CA PHE A 515 -2.94 17.00 22.22
C PHE A 515 -3.68 17.92 23.19
N ASN A 516 -4.84 18.44 22.77
CA ASN A 516 -5.71 19.30 23.59
C ASN A 516 -4.95 20.47 24.26
N ASP A 517 -4.08 21.13 23.49
CA ASP A 517 -3.25 22.24 23.98
C ASP A 517 -3.92 23.60 23.73
N GLU A 518 -4.16 24.36 24.80
CA GLU A 518 -4.84 25.66 24.71
C GLU A 518 -4.04 26.71 23.91
N GLY A 519 -2.71 26.66 24.00
CA GLY A 519 -1.82 27.56 23.27
C GLY A 519 -1.86 27.30 21.76
N LEU A 520 -1.80 26.03 21.37
CA LEU A 520 -1.95 25.57 19.99
C LEU A 520 -3.31 25.98 19.45
N ARG A 521 -4.40 25.71 20.19
CA ARG A 521 -5.76 26.09 19.79
C ARG A 521 -5.88 27.59 19.55
N ARG A 522 -5.40 28.41 20.49
CA ARG A 522 -5.40 29.87 20.37
C ARG A 522 -4.63 30.33 19.13
N ASP A 523 -3.44 29.77 18.89
CA ASP A 523 -2.60 30.13 17.77
C ASP A 523 -3.25 29.75 16.42
N LEU A 524 -3.90 28.58 16.33
CA LEU A 524 -4.66 28.17 15.15
C LEU A 524 -5.88 29.09 14.91
N MET A 525 -6.65 29.39 15.95
CA MET A 525 -7.85 30.25 15.86
C MET A 525 -7.53 31.69 15.49
N THR A 526 -6.33 32.18 15.84
CA THR A 526 -5.84 33.52 15.49
C THR A 526 -5.09 33.55 14.16
N GLY A 527 -4.90 32.40 13.50
CA GLY A 527 -4.18 32.29 12.22
C GLY A 527 -2.66 32.39 12.35
N ARG A 528 -2.12 32.32 13.56
CA ARG A 528 -0.68 32.31 13.84
C ARG A 528 -0.05 31.04 13.25
N LYS A 529 1.10 31.18 12.58
CA LYS A 529 1.77 30.10 11.88
C LYS A 529 2.65 29.31 12.85
N VAL A 530 2.11 28.25 13.42
CA VAL A 530 2.80 27.33 14.36
C VAL A 530 4.17 26.86 13.83
N HIS A 531 4.30 26.64 12.52
CA HIS A 531 5.58 26.27 11.91
C HIS A 531 6.66 27.35 12.05
N ALA A 532 6.30 28.64 11.96
CA ALA A 532 7.23 29.73 12.17
C ALA A 532 7.63 29.83 13.65
N VAL A 533 6.71 29.55 14.59
CA VAL A 533 7.02 29.47 16.03
C VAL A 533 8.11 28.43 16.30
N PHE A 534 8.01 27.24 15.70
CA PHE A 534 9.08 26.23 15.77
C PHE A 534 10.38 26.71 15.13
N GLY A 535 10.29 27.40 13.98
CA GLY A 535 11.42 27.98 13.26
C GLY A 535 12.23 28.98 14.08
N MET A 536 11.59 29.74 14.98
CA MET A 536 12.29 30.67 15.89
C MET A 536 13.32 29.95 16.77
N GLY A 537 12.97 28.73 17.23
CA GLY A 537 13.88 27.88 18.00
C GLY A 537 14.99 27.29 17.12
N LEU A 538 14.63 26.77 15.95
CA LEU A 538 15.58 26.14 15.01
C LEU A 538 16.67 27.10 14.55
N PHE A 539 16.30 28.29 14.07
CA PHE A 539 17.21 29.20 13.37
C PHE A 539 17.70 30.37 14.23
N ASN A 540 17.23 30.47 15.47
CA ASN A 540 17.49 31.62 16.35
C ASN A 540 17.09 32.96 15.69
N MET A 541 15.90 32.98 15.07
CA MET A 541 15.33 34.12 14.35
C MET A 541 13.99 34.54 14.99
N THR A 542 13.53 35.74 14.68
CA THR A 542 12.18 36.22 15.03
C THR A 542 11.11 35.52 14.18
N TYR A 543 9.85 35.61 14.61
CA TYR A 543 8.72 35.02 13.89
C TYR A 543 8.58 35.63 12.48
N GLU A 544 8.73 36.95 12.39
CA GLU A 544 8.66 37.74 11.15
C GLU A 544 9.79 37.38 10.20
N GLU A 545 11.00 37.20 10.73
CA GLU A 545 12.17 36.78 9.94
C GLU A 545 11.99 35.40 9.31
N VAL A 546 11.44 34.43 10.06
CA VAL A 546 11.15 33.10 9.50
C VAL A 546 10.08 33.18 8.42
N LEU A 547 9.00 33.92 8.65
CA LEU A 547 7.93 34.08 7.66
C LEU A 547 8.41 34.77 6.38
N ALA A 548 9.32 35.75 6.49
CA ALA A 548 9.88 36.44 5.34
C ALA A 548 10.67 35.51 4.40
N THR A 549 11.04 34.31 4.85
CA THR A 549 11.70 33.30 4.02
C THR A 549 10.75 32.42 3.19
N ALA A 550 9.45 32.42 3.49
CA ALA A 550 8.49 31.56 2.82
C ALA A 550 8.47 31.83 1.29
N ASP A 551 8.44 30.75 0.51
CA ASP A 551 8.46 30.80 -0.97
C ASP A 551 9.72 31.47 -1.58
N THR A 552 10.81 31.61 -0.82
CA THR A 552 12.11 32.06 -1.32
C THR A 552 13.04 30.90 -1.67
N ALA A 553 14.22 31.19 -2.25
CA ALA A 553 15.24 30.17 -2.52
C ALA A 553 15.78 29.49 -1.25
N ASN A 554 15.69 30.15 -0.09
CA ASN A 554 16.08 29.62 1.21
C ASN A 554 14.86 29.56 2.15
N ASP A 555 13.87 28.77 1.79
CA ASP A 555 12.59 28.63 2.51
C ASP A 555 12.76 27.92 3.87
N LEU A 556 13.21 28.68 4.87
CA LEU A 556 13.39 28.20 6.25
C LEU A 556 12.04 27.83 6.89
N TYR A 557 10.96 28.53 6.52
CA TYR A 557 9.60 28.19 6.95
C TYR A 557 9.21 26.76 6.56
N LYS A 558 9.51 26.33 5.33
CA LYS A 558 9.26 24.96 4.86
C LYS A 558 10.11 23.92 5.58
N ILE A 559 11.36 24.25 5.92
CA ILE A 559 12.22 23.39 6.75
C ILE A 559 11.60 23.21 8.14
N ALA A 560 11.20 24.31 8.78
CA ALA A 560 10.54 24.27 10.09
C ALA A 560 9.21 23.49 10.03
N LYS A 561 8.39 23.68 8.99
CA LYS A 561 7.16 22.92 8.74
C LYS A 561 7.43 21.41 8.67
N THR A 562 8.48 21.01 7.94
CA THR A 562 8.90 19.59 7.83
C THR A 562 9.28 19.04 9.20
N CYS A 563 10.00 19.83 10.01
CA CYS A 563 10.41 19.45 11.36
C CYS A 563 9.23 19.36 12.32
N VAL A 564 8.27 20.28 12.27
CA VAL A 564 7.04 20.20 13.07
C VAL A 564 6.29 18.93 12.74
N PHE A 565 6.08 18.60 11.47
CA PHE A 565 5.43 17.33 11.13
C PHE A 565 6.22 16.13 11.64
N ALA A 566 7.54 16.11 11.47
CA ALA A 566 8.36 15.04 12.02
C ALA A 566 8.19 14.93 13.55
N LEU A 567 8.19 16.06 14.27
CA LEU A 567 7.91 16.11 15.69
C LEU A 567 6.54 15.51 15.99
N LEU A 568 5.46 15.95 15.36
CA LEU A 568 4.11 15.40 15.59
C LEU A 568 4.04 13.86 15.39
N TYR A 569 4.90 13.30 14.54
CA TYR A 569 5.03 11.85 14.30
C TYR A 569 6.15 11.17 15.13
N GLY A 570 6.54 11.75 16.26
CA GLY A 570 7.45 11.11 17.22
C GLY A 570 8.94 11.38 17.01
N ALA A 571 9.34 12.29 16.12
CA ALA A 571 10.76 12.61 15.94
C ALA A 571 11.37 13.31 17.18
N GLU A 572 12.52 12.80 17.60
CA GLU A 572 13.34 13.37 18.68
C GLU A 572 14.41 14.34 18.13
N PRO A 573 15.06 15.17 18.98
CA PRO A 573 15.97 16.22 18.55
C PRO A 573 17.04 15.85 17.50
N PRO A 574 17.72 14.68 17.56
CA PRO A 574 18.70 14.30 16.54
C PRO A 574 18.08 14.14 15.14
N THR A 575 16.83 13.66 15.07
CA THR A 575 16.12 13.53 13.80
C THR A 575 15.67 14.90 13.27
N ILE A 576 15.24 15.79 14.15
CA ILE A 576 14.87 17.17 13.81
C ILE A 576 16.07 17.92 13.24
N ALA A 577 17.21 17.88 13.94
CA ALA A 577 18.46 18.51 13.50
C ALA A 577 18.91 17.99 12.13
N ARG A 578 18.89 16.66 11.93
CA ARG A 578 19.19 16.04 10.64
C ARG A 578 18.26 16.49 9.52
N ASN A 579 16.95 16.56 9.78
CA ASN A 579 15.96 17.00 8.80
C ASN A 579 16.15 18.49 8.45
N ALA A 580 16.55 19.30 9.42
CA ALA A 580 16.89 20.71 9.24
C ALA A 580 18.28 20.93 8.63
N ARG A 581 19.14 19.90 8.61
CA ARG A 581 20.58 19.99 8.25
C ARG A 581 21.32 20.99 9.15
N LEU A 582 21.02 20.96 10.45
CA LEU A 582 21.60 21.81 11.48
C LEU A 582 22.34 20.97 12.55
N PRO A 583 23.22 21.58 13.35
CA PRO A 583 23.73 21.02 14.59
C PRO A 583 22.62 20.48 15.51
N GLU A 584 22.95 19.45 16.29
CA GLU A 584 21.99 18.80 17.21
C GLU A 584 21.44 19.77 18.27
N GLU A 585 22.28 20.69 18.76
CA GLU A 585 21.92 21.72 19.74
C GLU A 585 20.75 22.61 19.27
N ASP A 586 20.67 22.91 17.97
CA ASP A 586 19.58 23.70 17.40
C ASP A 586 18.26 22.92 17.42
N GLY A 587 18.33 21.61 17.16
CA GLY A 587 17.19 20.70 17.27
C GLY A 587 16.69 20.58 18.72
N ILE A 588 17.60 20.46 19.69
CA ILE A 588 17.26 20.40 21.13
C ILE A 588 16.58 21.70 21.56
N ARG A 589 17.18 22.86 21.26
CA ARG A 589 16.62 24.17 21.60
C ARG A 589 15.21 24.38 21.02
N ALA A 590 15.00 23.99 19.76
CA ALA A 590 13.69 24.11 19.12
C ALA A 590 12.65 23.20 19.79
N TYR A 591 13.03 21.96 20.11
CA TYR A 591 12.16 20.97 20.76
C TYR A 591 11.73 21.45 22.16
N GLU A 592 12.68 21.87 23.00
CA GLU A 592 12.41 22.35 24.35
C GLU A 592 11.54 23.60 24.35
N ARG A 593 11.88 24.59 23.53
CA ARG A 593 11.09 25.83 23.42
C ARG A 593 9.67 25.56 22.95
N PHE A 594 9.49 24.66 21.99
CA PHE A 594 8.16 24.31 21.48
C PHE A 594 7.33 23.58 22.53
N GLY A 595 7.94 22.68 23.32
CA GLY A 595 7.25 22.02 24.43
C GLY A 595 6.91 22.97 25.59
N LEU A 596 7.65 24.07 25.76
CA LEU A 596 7.29 25.13 26.72
C LEU A 596 6.15 26.02 26.21
N GLU A 597 6.11 26.30 24.90
CA GLU A 597 5.02 27.07 24.28
C GLU A 597 3.71 26.26 24.22
N TYR A 598 3.81 24.95 23.98
CA TYR A 598 2.68 24.03 23.81
C TYR A 598 2.81 22.81 24.75
N PRO A 599 2.60 22.97 26.08
CA PRO A 599 2.81 21.92 27.07
C PRO A 599 1.96 20.66 26.85
N GLY A 600 0.72 20.77 26.34
CA GLY A 600 -0.15 19.63 26.06
C GLY A 600 0.41 18.69 24.99
N ILE A 601 1.18 19.22 24.03
CA ILE A 601 1.90 18.39 23.05
C ILE A 601 2.95 17.53 23.77
N LYS A 602 3.70 18.13 24.70
CA LYS A 602 4.74 17.41 25.44
C LYS A 602 4.11 16.33 26.33
N GLU A 603 3.11 16.69 27.12
CA GLU A 603 2.43 15.78 28.06
C GLU A 603 1.85 14.55 27.35
N GLU A 604 1.18 14.75 26.22
CA GLU A 604 0.57 13.64 25.48
C GLU A 604 1.62 12.77 24.76
N ARG A 605 2.73 13.36 24.29
CA ARG A 605 3.86 12.58 23.77
C ARG A 605 4.49 11.71 24.84
N ASP A 606 4.70 12.27 26.04
CA ASP A 606 5.24 11.54 27.19
C ASP A 606 4.29 10.40 27.56
N ARG A 607 2.98 10.66 27.62
CA ARG A 607 1.94 9.64 27.85
C ARG A 607 1.98 8.51 26.82
N ILE A 608 2.04 8.83 25.52
CA ILE A 608 2.10 7.83 24.45
C ILE A 608 3.41 7.03 24.54
N THR A 609 4.53 7.70 24.80
CA THR A 609 5.84 7.06 24.97
C THR A 609 5.79 6.07 26.13
N GLU A 610 5.28 6.49 27.29
CA GLU A 610 5.13 5.62 28.46
C GLU A 610 4.20 4.44 28.20
N ALA A 611 3.09 4.66 27.50
CA ALA A 611 2.12 3.62 27.21
C ALA A 611 2.62 2.56 26.22
N PHE A 612 3.46 2.90 25.24
CA PHE A 612 3.81 1.98 24.15
C PHE A 612 5.29 1.60 24.08
N HIS A 613 6.19 2.32 24.76
CA HIS A 613 7.61 1.96 24.80
C HIS A 613 7.89 0.90 25.85
N SER A 614 7.70 -0.37 25.43
CA SER A 614 7.96 -1.54 26.25
C SER A 614 9.41 -1.64 26.78
N MET A 615 10.38 -1.04 26.08
CA MET A 615 11.79 -1.06 26.43
C MET A 615 12.36 0.34 26.59
N LYS A 616 13.03 0.57 27.72
CA LYS A 616 13.69 1.83 28.07
C LYS A 616 15.16 1.61 28.42
N GLN A 617 16.04 2.53 28.01
CA GLN A 617 17.48 2.47 28.28
C GLN A 617 17.97 3.84 28.78
N PRO A 618 17.67 4.21 30.05
CA PRO A 618 17.89 5.57 30.55
C PRO A 618 19.38 5.94 30.66
N GLY A 619 20.26 4.96 30.84
CA GLY A 619 21.72 5.19 30.87
C GLY A 619 22.35 5.34 29.48
N GLY A 620 21.56 5.30 28.41
CA GLY A 620 22.03 5.37 27.03
C GLY A 620 22.60 4.05 26.50
N LEU A 621 23.08 4.10 25.26
CA LEU A 621 23.50 2.91 24.50
C LEU A 621 24.55 2.09 25.25
N GLY A 622 24.24 0.80 25.44
CA GLY A 622 25.13 -0.17 26.08
C GLY A 622 24.91 -0.34 27.59
N THR A 623 23.96 0.41 28.17
CA THR A 623 23.53 0.22 29.57
C THR A 623 22.34 -0.75 29.68
N GLN A 624 21.87 -1.00 30.91
CA GLN A 624 20.74 -1.90 31.17
C GLN A 624 19.47 -1.42 30.46
N VAL A 625 18.78 -2.35 29.82
CA VAL A 625 17.45 -2.14 29.21
C VAL A 625 16.39 -2.66 30.18
N TYR A 626 15.42 -1.82 30.51
CA TYR A 626 14.28 -2.13 31.35
C TYR A 626 13.06 -2.47 30.51
N TRP A 627 12.17 -3.30 31.06
CA TRP A 627 10.90 -3.65 30.45
C TRP A 627 9.74 -3.11 31.27
N GLU A 628 8.76 -2.56 30.57
CA GLU A 628 7.45 -2.19 31.07
C GLU A 628 6.39 -2.76 30.12
N ASP A 629 5.26 -3.22 30.64
CA ASP A 629 4.22 -3.80 29.81
C ASP A 629 3.53 -2.71 28.98
N PRO A 630 3.58 -2.78 27.64
CA PRO A 630 2.96 -1.78 26.78
C PRO A 630 1.44 -1.98 26.68
N ALA A 631 0.72 -0.91 26.38
CA ALA A 631 -0.67 -0.96 25.98
C ALA A 631 -0.84 -1.77 24.68
N GLU A 632 -1.97 -2.47 24.57
CA GLU A 632 -2.26 -3.34 23.43
C GLU A 632 -2.81 -2.59 22.22
N TYR A 633 -3.44 -1.45 22.42
CA TYR A 633 -4.01 -0.64 21.35
C TYR A 633 -4.05 0.85 21.70
N ILE A 634 -4.09 1.68 20.67
CA ILE A 634 -4.45 3.10 20.77
C ILE A 634 -5.75 3.36 20.04
N GLU A 635 -6.60 4.22 20.59
CA GLU A 635 -7.89 4.61 19.99
C GLU A 635 -7.82 6.06 19.50
N SER A 636 -8.35 6.33 18.30
CA SER A 636 -8.54 7.69 17.81
C SER A 636 -9.69 8.38 18.53
N PHE A 637 -9.79 9.71 18.44
CA PHE A 637 -10.93 10.45 18.99
C PHE A 637 -12.28 10.10 18.32
N LEU A 638 -12.27 9.33 17.23
CA LEU A 638 -13.45 8.81 16.54
C LEU A 638 -13.76 7.35 16.91
N GLY A 639 -13.05 6.76 17.88
CA GLY A 639 -13.27 5.38 18.34
C GLY A 639 -12.55 4.30 17.52
N PHE A 640 -11.68 4.67 16.57
CA PHE A 640 -10.93 3.69 15.77
C PHE A 640 -9.73 3.15 16.54
N ARG A 641 -9.61 1.82 16.67
CA ARG A 641 -8.51 1.17 17.41
C ARG A 641 -7.44 0.60 16.48
N ARG A 642 -6.17 0.84 16.82
CA ARG A 642 -5.02 0.16 16.23
C ARG A 642 -4.35 -0.72 17.27
N TYR A 643 -4.22 -2.01 16.98
CA TYR A 643 -3.66 -3.01 17.88
C TYR A 643 -2.18 -3.32 17.58
N PHE A 644 -1.42 -3.58 18.64
CA PHE A 644 0.01 -3.91 18.65
C PHE A 644 0.31 -5.24 19.37
N THR A 645 -0.72 -6.05 19.64
CA THR A 645 -0.64 -7.30 20.42
C THR A 645 0.43 -8.26 19.89
N LEU A 646 0.48 -8.47 18.57
CA LEU A 646 1.48 -9.32 17.92
C LEU A 646 2.90 -8.78 18.10
N GLU A 647 3.12 -7.49 17.85
CA GLU A 647 4.41 -6.83 18.04
C GLU A 647 4.86 -6.91 19.50
N ASN A 648 3.96 -6.68 20.44
CA ASN A 648 4.21 -6.75 21.88
C ASN A 648 4.62 -8.16 22.31
N GLN A 649 3.91 -9.19 21.83
CA GLN A 649 4.24 -10.60 22.09
C GLN A 649 5.63 -10.97 21.58
N VAL A 650 5.96 -10.58 20.35
CA VAL A 650 7.29 -10.82 19.77
C VAL A 650 8.36 -10.07 20.57
N ASN A 651 8.15 -8.79 20.88
CA ASN A 651 9.09 -7.97 21.63
C ASN A 651 9.40 -8.55 23.02
N GLN A 652 8.39 -9.07 23.72
CA GLN A 652 8.58 -9.66 25.04
C GLN A 652 9.55 -10.86 24.99
N VAL A 653 9.40 -11.74 24.00
CA VAL A 653 10.30 -12.89 23.81
C VAL A 653 11.70 -12.44 23.40
N LEU A 654 11.81 -11.49 22.47
CA LEU A 654 13.10 -10.92 22.05
C LEU A 654 13.85 -10.29 23.22
N PHE A 655 13.18 -9.47 24.03
CA PHE A 655 13.75 -8.83 25.23
C PHE A 655 14.24 -9.87 26.25
N ARG A 656 13.42 -10.89 26.54
CA ARG A 656 13.77 -11.95 27.49
C ARG A 656 14.99 -12.73 27.03
N LEU A 657 15.05 -13.13 25.76
CA LEU A 657 16.19 -13.83 25.18
C LEU A 657 17.45 -12.94 25.14
N ALA A 658 17.29 -11.65 24.88
CA ALA A 658 18.40 -10.70 24.88
C ALA A 658 18.98 -10.50 26.30
N ASN A 659 18.14 -10.45 27.33
CA ASN A 659 18.59 -10.28 28.71
C ASN A 659 19.10 -11.57 29.35
N LYS A 660 18.44 -12.70 29.08
CA LYS A 660 18.78 -14.01 29.64
C LYS A 660 18.95 -15.01 28.49
N PRO A 661 20.04 -14.91 27.71
CA PRO A 661 20.25 -15.82 26.59
C PRO A 661 20.47 -17.26 27.11
N PRO A 662 20.07 -18.27 26.31
CA PRO A 662 20.28 -19.67 26.64
C PRO A 662 21.73 -20.00 27.00
N LYS A 663 21.93 -20.95 27.93
CA LYS A 663 23.25 -21.30 28.46
C LYS A 663 24.23 -21.72 27.36
N HIS A 664 23.77 -22.53 26.40
CA HIS A 664 24.61 -23.01 25.29
C HIS A 664 25.08 -21.88 24.35
N TRP A 665 24.38 -20.74 24.30
CA TRP A 665 24.87 -19.57 23.55
C TRP A 665 26.02 -18.87 24.29
N LYS A 666 25.95 -18.79 25.62
CA LYS A 666 27.03 -18.24 26.45
C LYS A 666 28.28 -19.11 26.40
N ASP A 667 28.09 -20.42 26.32
CA ASP A 667 29.17 -21.42 26.25
C ASP A 667 29.86 -21.44 24.87
N ALA A 668 29.27 -20.84 23.84
CA ALA A 668 29.88 -20.69 22.52
C ALA A 668 31.06 -19.70 22.57
N LYS A 669 32.30 -20.23 22.70
CA LYS A 669 33.56 -19.48 22.76
C LYS A 669 34.01 -18.93 21.39
N ILE A 670 33.10 -18.29 20.67
CA ILE A 670 33.32 -17.76 19.33
C ILE A 670 33.29 -16.23 19.40
N LYS A 671 34.23 -15.57 18.72
CA LYS A 671 34.26 -14.11 18.56
C LYS A 671 33.90 -13.74 17.13
N VAL A 672 33.15 -12.66 16.98
CA VAL A 672 32.76 -12.10 15.68
C VAL A 672 33.04 -10.60 15.67
N VAL A 673 33.30 -10.05 14.49
CA VAL A 673 33.50 -8.61 14.29
C VAL A 673 32.19 -8.01 13.77
N ARG A 674 31.55 -7.14 14.56
CA ARG A 674 30.35 -6.42 14.13
C ARG A 674 30.69 -4.94 14.02
N ARG A 675 30.59 -4.42 12.79
CA ARG A 675 31.10 -3.08 12.43
C ARG A 675 32.62 -3.04 12.68
N ASP A 676 33.02 -2.41 13.77
CA ASP A 676 34.39 -2.12 14.18
C ASP A 676 34.77 -2.82 15.51
N ARG A 677 33.84 -3.54 16.15
CA ARG A 677 34.02 -4.11 17.49
C ARG A 677 34.05 -5.63 17.47
N VAL A 678 35.01 -6.21 18.19
CA VAL A 678 35.08 -7.65 18.49
C VAL A 678 34.18 -7.96 19.68
N GLN A 679 33.27 -8.90 19.52
CA GLN A 679 32.36 -9.35 20.58
C GLN A 679 32.18 -10.85 20.54
N SER A 680 31.71 -11.45 21.65
CA SER A 680 31.30 -12.86 21.65
C SER A 680 30.09 -13.06 20.73
N ALA A 681 29.93 -14.27 20.19
CA ALA A 681 28.76 -14.63 19.41
C ALA A 681 27.46 -14.40 20.22
N CYS A 682 27.45 -14.74 21.51
CA CYS A 682 26.32 -14.43 22.40
C CYS A 682 26.03 -12.92 22.47
N GLY A 683 27.05 -12.08 22.72
CA GLY A 683 26.87 -10.63 22.79
C GLY A 683 26.39 -10.02 21.47
N ALA A 684 26.86 -10.57 20.34
CA ALA A 684 26.39 -10.19 19.02
C ALA A 684 24.92 -10.57 18.79
N ALA A 685 24.49 -11.75 19.23
CA ALA A 685 23.10 -12.19 19.16
C ALA A 685 22.19 -11.32 20.05
N GLN A 686 22.59 -11.04 21.30
CA GLN A 686 21.86 -10.13 22.19
C GLN A 686 21.69 -8.74 21.55
N SER A 687 22.76 -8.19 20.95
CA SER A 687 22.69 -6.92 20.23
C SER A 687 21.77 -6.98 19.01
N ALA A 688 21.67 -8.12 18.33
CA ALA A 688 20.74 -8.30 17.21
C ALA A 688 19.29 -8.37 17.68
N LEU A 689 19.03 -9.06 18.80
CA LEU A 689 17.71 -9.16 19.43
C LEU A 689 17.21 -7.79 19.91
N PHE A 690 18.02 -7.05 20.70
CA PHE A 690 17.65 -5.70 21.11
C PHE A 690 17.45 -4.78 19.90
N GLY A 691 18.32 -4.85 18.89
CA GLY A 691 18.16 -4.05 17.67
C GLY A 691 16.87 -4.35 16.90
N CYS A 692 16.42 -5.60 16.90
CA CYS A 692 15.12 -5.97 16.34
C CYS A 692 13.97 -5.48 17.22
N ALA A 693 14.07 -5.67 18.53
CA ALA A 693 13.02 -5.34 19.48
C ALA A 693 12.75 -3.82 19.54
N PHE A 694 13.81 -3.00 19.65
CA PHE A 694 13.68 -1.54 19.56
C PHE A 694 13.13 -1.09 18.20
N GLY A 695 13.44 -1.81 17.12
CA GLY A 695 12.92 -1.51 15.78
C GLY A 695 11.47 -1.93 15.55
N LEU A 696 10.92 -2.83 16.37
CA LEU A 696 9.50 -3.17 16.37
C LEU A 696 8.68 -2.22 17.25
N GLN A 697 9.29 -1.71 18.32
CA GLN A 697 8.71 -0.71 19.20
C GLN A 697 8.60 0.68 18.53
N ALA A 698 9.62 1.08 17.78
CA ALA A 698 9.67 2.35 17.04
C ALA A 698 8.81 2.32 15.77
#